data_AF-N1VVT5-F1
#
_entry.id   AF-N1VVT5-F1
#
_cell.length_a   1.000
_cell.length_b   1.000
_cell.length_c   1.000
_cell.angle_alpha   90.00
_cell.angle_beta   90.00
_cell.angle_gamma   90.00
#
_symmetry.space_group_name_H-M   'P 1'
#
loop_
_entity.id
_entity.type
_entity.pdbx_description
1 polymer ?
#
loop_
_entity_poly.entity_id
_entity_poly.type
_entity_poly.pdbx_seq_one_letter_code
_entity_poly.pdbx_strand_id
1 'polypeptide(L)'
;MRKSLSGWNLAGAMAKIQFLQLPVPPPSYYAATGNVPLAAASLASCLESKDDPVLGLSPYVVSPEDTDSLGDRELIDRIVKEGPDFLGLSLYLWNTERSLYIAKEVKKRNPETTILIGGPEVNEDNPYVLGESGYDIAVSGEAEHSFRNLMRTILSKSSLEGLENIAYRKENGSLSSFGKQAAADFPLTDFPSPYTTGHLQVDPKRSTYLETVRGCKSQCTYCFYPKSSQNLRTLDIPETIKLISNLKEKGARELVFLDPTFNHRPGFENFLDAIAEVNSDGKMSMFAELRSEGVTPKLATKLRKAGFTRVELGLQSVNEETLKRVKRYGSPHKVAEVAKMLAGEGIELLLDLIIGLPGDKPDDVERGIHFFLEHGLGEWVQAFPLSVLPGTAMRRDAEKEGLSFMPTPPYRIIQTPTFSSRDLTESLFFAEDLLERRLDEFPRPFLCAAIPKKNDRFDLVLTNSNTLPIAETNPILETQWSSLSGSRHHSVWFHSDNLTKDLSRILLLIKERITAEPFCTIDFVLPLICVPKSKEIESLVSLLETQRNSYLSRTLAHRGENLQHRLVFVFDGNNTELKNWREKELDSTSYLIYEKIRTTSIQSLDPTREAFYLIEGEEVDGPDFAFLKEEMDPESITFSSRKLEERWSMEVLGYGEL
;
A
#
# COMPACT_ATOMS: atom_id res chain seq x y z
N MET A 1 -21.78 -21.87 12.93
CA MET A 1 -22.37 -22.54 11.76
C MET A 1 -23.87 -22.69 11.99
N ARG A 2 -24.74 -22.01 11.22
CA ARG A 2 -26.21 -22.03 11.41
C ARG A 2 -27.00 -22.77 10.31
N LYS A 3 -26.32 -23.63 9.55
CA LYS A 3 -26.92 -24.81 8.93
C LYS A 3 -26.07 -26.03 9.24
N SER A 4 -26.71 -27.13 9.61
CA SER A 4 -26.12 -28.45 9.45
C SER A 4 -25.77 -28.65 7.98
N LEU A 5 -24.73 -29.42 7.69
CA LEU A 5 -24.17 -29.71 6.35
C LEU A 5 -25.17 -30.36 5.35
N SER A 6 -26.49 -30.34 5.62
CA SER A 6 -27.53 -31.05 4.88
C SER A 6 -28.20 -30.27 3.73
N GLY A 7 -27.83 -29.01 3.46
CA GLY A 7 -28.57 -28.15 2.51
C GLY A 7 -28.07 -28.08 1.06
N TRP A 8 -26.97 -28.75 0.70
CA TRP A 8 -26.41 -28.66 -0.65
C TRP A 8 -27.12 -29.63 -1.59
N ASN A 9 -28.09 -29.12 -2.36
CA ASN A 9 -28.78 -29.87 -3.40
C ASN A 9 -27.82 -30.04 -4.60
N LEU A 10 -27.09 -31.16 -4.61
CA LEU A 10 -26.11 -31.52 -5.63
C LEU A 10 -26.81 -32.12 -6.86
N ALA A 11 -27.14 -31.26 -7.81
CA ALA A 11 -27.32 -31.64 -9.22
C ALA A 11 -26.97 -30.44 -10.12
N GLY A 12 -25.67 -30.21 -10.38
CA GLY A 12 -25.19 -29.43 -11.53
C GLY A 12 -24.70 -28.00 -11.32
N ALA A 13 -24.81 -27.39 -10.13
CA ALA A 13 -24.31 -26.02 -9.90
C ALA A 13 -22.92 -26.03 -9.22
N MET A 14 -21.96 -25.30 -9.81
CA MET A 14 -20.63 -25.07 -9.21
C MET A 14 -20.73 -24.03 -8.09
N ALA A 15 -20.07 -24.28 -6.96
CA ALA A 15 -19.98 -23.31 -5.87
C ALA A 15 -19.05 -22.15 -6.27
N LYS A 16 -19.45 -20.92 -5.97
CA LYS A 16 -18.72 -19.71 -6.33
C LYS A 16 -17.71 -19.37 -5.24
N ILE A 17 -16.45 -19.23 -5.62
CA ILE A 17 -15.42 -18.67 -4.75
C ILE A 17 -14.88 -17.37 -5.33
N GLN A 18 -14.97 -16.31 -4.55
CA GLN A 18 -14.43 -15.00 -4.90
C GLN A 18 -13.19 -14.71 -4.08
N PHE A 19 -12.14 -14.20 -4.73
CA PHE A 19 -10.93 -13.74 -4.06
C PHE A 19 -10.85 -12.22 -4.12
N LEU A 20 -10.63 -11.61 -2.97
CA LEU A 20 -10.49 -10.17 -2.81
C LEU A 20 -9.09 -9.85 -2.25
N GLN A 21 -8.35 -9.05 -2.99
CA GLN A 21 -7.14 -8.40 -2.52
C GLN A 21 -7.33 -6.89 -2.63
N LEU A 22 -7.10 -6.19 -1.52
CA LEU A 22 -7.15 -4.74 -1.48
C LEU A 22 -5.72 -4.21 -1.49
N PRO A 23 -5.44 -3.08 -2.16
CA PRO A 23 -4.06 -2.61 -2.27
C PRO A 23 -3.65 -1.70 -1.14
N VAL A 24 -2.40 -1.25 -1.23
CA VAL A 24 -1.88 -0.14 -0.45
C VAL A 24 -2.84 1.04 -0.60
N PRO A 25 -3.35 1.61 0.50
CA PRO A 25 -4.12 2.85 0.44
C PRO A 25 -3.23 3.95 -0.15
N PRO A 26 -3.60 4.56 -1.29
CA PRO A 26 -2.73 5.54 -1.93
C PRO A 26 -2.72 6.86 -1.12
N PRO A 27 -1.59 7.58 -1.09
CA PRO A 27 -1.48 8.89 -0.43
C PRO A 27 -2.24 10.00 -1.18
N SER A 28 -2.58 9.75 -2.45
CA SER A 28 -3.19 10.69 -3.39
C SER A 28 -4.21 9.95 -4.27
N TYR A 29 -5.15 10.70 -4.83
CA TYR A 29 -6.23 10.14 -5.65
C TYR A 29 -5.73 9.45 -6.92
N TYR A 30 -4.68 10.01 -7.53
CA TYR A 30 -4.07 9.52 -8.77
C TYR A 30 -2.82 8.68 -8.54
N ALA A 31 -2.41 8.46 -7.28
CA ALA A 31 -1.26 7.62 -6.99
C ALA A 31 -1.53 6.15 -7.31
N ALA A 32 -0.53 5.53 -7.92
CA ALA A 32 -0.44 4.10 -8.13
C ALA A 32 -0.76 3.34 -6.85
N THR A 33 -1.60 2.32 -6.96
CA THR A 33 -1.98 1.47 -5.83
C THR A 33 -1.06 0.24 -5.71
N GLY A 34 -0.32 -0.10 -6.78
CA GLY A 34 0.46 -1.33 -6.88
C GLY A 34 -0.39 -2.60 -6.79
N ASN A 35 -1.71 -2.51 -7.00
CA ASN A 35 -2.64 -3.62 -6.81
C ASN A 35 -2.57 -4.69 -7.89
N VAL A 36 -1.67 -5.65 -7.72
CA VAL A 36 -1.64 -6.87 -8.53
C VAL A 36 -2.08 -8.06 -7.65
N PRO A 37 -3.26 -8.66 -7.88
CA PRO A 37 -3.79 -9.75 -7.05
C PRO A 37 -3.14 -11.10 -7.34
N LEU A 38 -1.80 -11.15 -7.38
CA LEU A 38 -1.04 -12.32 -7.79
C LEU A 38 -1.30 -13.52 -6.88
N ALA A 39 -1.30 -13.35 -5.56
CA ALA A 39 -1.57 -14.44 -4.62
C ALA A 39 -2.99 -15.00 -4.77
N ALA A 40 -3.99 -14.10 -4.87
CA ALA A 40 -5.38 -14.48 -5.10
C ALA A 40 -5.56 -15.23 -6.43
N ALA A 41 -4.94 -14.74 -7.50
CA ALA A 41 -4.99 -15.37 -8.81
C ALA A 41 -4.24 -16.71 -8.85
N SER A 42 -3.13 -16.85 -8.12
CA SER A 42 -2.41 -18.13 -7.98
C SER A 42 -3.27 -19.18 -7.28
N LEU A 43 -4.05 -18.80 -6.25
CA LEU A 43 -5.01 -19.70 -5.62
C LEU A 43 -6.17 -20.08 -6.55
N ALA A 44 -6.68 -19.14 -7.34
CA ALA A 44 -7.67 -19.46 -8.38
C ALA A 44 -7.09 -20.45 -9.41
N SER A 45 -5.88 -20.18 -9.88
CA SER A 45 -5.15 -21.01 -10.85
C SER A 45 -4.88 -22.43 -10.34
N CYS A 46 -4.55 -22.59 -9.05
CA CYS A 46 -4.26 -23.91 -8.48
C CYS A 46 -5.51 -24.81 -8.37
N LEU A 47 -6.71 -24.23 -8.22
CA LEU A 47 -7.97 -24.99 -8.21
C LEU A 47 -8.28 -25.58 -9.59
N GLU A 48 -7.84 -24.92 -10.67
CA GLU A 48 -8.10 -25.31 -12.06
C GLU A 48 -6.90 -25.98 -12.74
N SER A 49 -5.97 -26.53 -11.94
CA SER A 49 -4.81 -27.26 -12.49
C SER A 49 -5.25 -28.33 -13.49
N LYS A 50 -4.56 -28.42 -14.62
CA LYS A 50 -4.87 -29.35 -15.71
C LYS A 50 -4.75 -30.82 -15.27
N ASP A 51 -3.78 -31.11 -14.42
CA ASP A 51 -3.46 -32.47 -14.02
C ASP A 51 -4.28 -32.94 -12.81
N ASP A 52 -4.70 -32.00 -11.96
CA ASP A 52 -5.45 -32.29 -10.74
C ASP A 52 -6.43 -31.13 -10.42
N PRO A 53 -7.58 -31.02 -11.09
CA PRO A 53 -8.54 -29.95 -10.78
C PRO A 53 -9.33 -30.23 -9.50
N VAL A 54 -9.76 -29.18 -8.80
CA VAL A 54 -10.78 -29.25 -7.74
C VAL A 54 -12.13 -28.99 -8.38
N LEU A 55 -12.88 -30.06 -8.63
CA LEU A 55 -14.18 -30.00 -9.30
C LEU A 55 -15.26 -29.38 -8.39
N GLY A 56 -16.24 -28.71 -9.00
CA GLY A 56 -17.39 -28.14 -8.29
C GLY A 56 -17.19 -26.73 -7.75
N LEU A 57 -16.11 -26.06 -8.13
CA LEU A 57 -15.85 -24.64 -7.82
C LEU A 57 -15.75 -23.80 -9.10
N SER A 58 -16.14 -22.55 -8.98
CA SER A 58 -15.93 -21.50 -9.98
C SER A 58 -15.17 -20.35 -9.31
N PRO A 59 -13.85 -20.26 -9.48
CA PRO A 59 -13.06 -19.17 -8.93
C PRO A 59 -13.24 -17.87 -9.71
N TYR A 60 -13.23 -16.75 -8.99
CA TYR A 60 -13.25 -15.40 -9.54
C TYR A 60 -12.36 -14.51 -8.70
N VAL A 61 -11.45 -13.76 -9.33
CA VAL A 61 -10.65 -12.74 -8.67
C VAL A 61 -11.31 -11.39 -8.93
N VAL A 62 -11.65 -10.66 -7.87
CA VAL A 62 -12.22 -9.31 -8.02
C VAL A 62 -11.19 -8.41 -8.70
N SER A 63 -11.64 -7.62 -9.68
CA SER A 63 -10.73 -6.84 -10.52
C SER A 63 -9.99 -5.74 -9.73
N PRO A 64 -8.75 -5.40 -10.10
CA PRO A 64 -8.05 -4.24 -9.55
C PRO A 64 -8.82 -2.93 -9.79
N GLU A 65 -9.45 -2.75 -10.96
CA GLU A 65 -10.27 -1.56 -11.26
C GLU A 65 -11.33 -1.31 -10.18
N ASP A 66 -12.00 -2.37 -9.73
CA ASP A 66 -13.01 -2.29 -8.69
C ASP A 66 -12.41 -2.04 -7.31
N THR A 67 -11.36 -2.80 -6.95
CA THR A 67 -10.75 -2.73 -5.61
C THR A 67 -9.94 -1.45 -5.37
N ASP A 68 -9.50 -0.80 -6.45
CA ASP A 68 -8.76 0.46 -6.44
C ASP A 68 -9.70 1.66 -6.33
N SER A 69 -10.86 1.61 -6.99
CA SER A 69 -11.75 2.76 -7.13
C SER A 69 -12.94 2.80 -6.17
N LEU A 70 -13.57 1.65 -5.90
CA LEU A 70 -14.79 1.58 -5.12
C LEU A 70 -14.52 1.86 -3.63
N GLY A 71 -15.39 2.66 -3.02
CA GLY A 71 -15.47 2.76 -1.57
C GLY A 71 -15.92 1.45 -0.93
N ASP A 72 -15.75 1.35 0.38
CA ASP A 72 -15.96 0.11 1.10
C ASP A 72 -17.40 -0.37 0.99
N ARG A 73 -18.35 0.57 1.10
CA ARG A 73 -19.77 0.26 1.02
C ARG A 73 -20.16 -0.31 -0.34
N GLU A 74 -19.69 0.28 -1.44
CA GLU A 74 -20.03 -0.18 -2.80
C GLU A 74 -19.43 -1.55 -3.07
N LEU A 75 -18.19 -1.76 -2.62
CA LEU A 75 -17.51 -3.05 -2.75
C LEU A 75 -18.23 -4.15 -1.96
N ILE A 76 -18.66 -3.86 -0.72
CA ILE A 76 -19.46 -4.78 0.10
C ILE A 76 -20.80 -5.07 -0.58
N ASP A 77 -21.53 -4.06 -1.03
CA ASP A 77 -22.85 -4.22 -1.67
C ASP A 77 -22.73 -5.06 -2.94
N ARG A 78 -21.66 -4.90 -3.71
CA ARG A 78 -21.35 -5.74 -4.87
C ARG A 78 -21.13 -7.19 -4.48
N ILE A 79 -20.23 -7.47 -3.54
CA ILE A 79 -19.91 -8.84 -3.10
C ILE A 79 -21.18 -9.54 -2.58
N VAL A 80 -21.97 -8.84 -1.75
CA VAL A 80 -23.24 -9.37 -1.21
C VAL A 80 -24.24 -9.66 -2.32
N LYS A 81 -24.36 -8.77 -3.32
CA LYS A 81 -25.26 -8.94 -4.47
C LYS A 81 -24.85 -10.11 -5.35
N GLU A 82 -23.55 -10.31 -5.56
CA GLU A 82 -23.01 -11.44 -6.33
C GLU A 82 -23.21 -12.78 -5.61
N GLY A 83 -23.25 -12.73 -4.27
CA GLY A 83 -23.64 -13.84 -3.40
C GLY A 83 -22.71 -15.05 -3.52
N PRO A 84 -21.41 -14.91 -3.24
CA PRO A 84 -20.49 -16.04 -3.30
C PRO A 84 -20.73 -17.03 -2.16
N ASP A 85 -20.51 -18.32 -2.45
CA ASP A 85 -20.49 -19.37 -1.42
C ASP A 85 -19.24 -19.23 -0.55
N PHE A 86 -18.12 -18.81 -1.15
CA PHE A 86 -16.84 -18.59 -0.49
C PHE A 86 -16.23 -17.23 -0.84
N LEU A 87 -15.71 -16.51 0.15
CA LEU A 87 -14.94 -15.28 -0.03
C LEU A 87 -13.56 -15.43 0.59
N GLY A 88 -12.51 -15.47 -0.24
CA GLY A 88 -11.11 -15.51 0.18
C GLY A 88 -10.50 -14.11 0.24
N LEU A 89 -9.88 -13.75 1.36
CA LEU A 89 -9.24 -12.46 1.58
C LEU A 89 -7.73 -12.63 1.77
N SER A 90 -6.94 -11.93 0.95
CA SER A 90 -5.48 -11.85 1.11
C SER A 90 -5.12 -10.70 2.05
N LEU A 91 -4.59 -11.03 3.22
CA LEU A 91 -4.24 -10.09 4.27
C LEU A 91 -2.74 -9.75 4.23
N TYR A 92 -2.47 -8.49 3.91
CA TYR A 92 -1.15 -7.84 3.97
C TYR A 92 -1.17 -6.73 5.00
N LEU A 93 0.03 -6.29 5.42
CA LEU A 93 0.23 -5.24 6.42
C LEU A 93 -0.68 -4.02 6.19
N TRP A 94 -0.75 -3.54 4.94
CA TRP A 94 -1.48 -2.33 4.56
C TRP A 94 -2.99 -2.49 4.44
N ASN A 95 -3.50 -3.72 4.27
CA ASN A 95 -4.93 -3.94 3.96
C ASN A 95 -5.72 -4.71 5.02
N THR A 96 -5.04 -5.24 6.04
CA THR A 96 -5.63 -6.23 6.95
C THR A 96 -6.89 -5.71 7.64
N GLU A 97 -6.84 -4.49 8.15
CA GLU A 97 -7.97 -3.92 8.92
C GLU A 97 -9.19 -3.68 8.03
N ARG A 98 -8.96 -3.15 6.82
CA ARG A 98 -10.01 -2.94 5.80
C ARG A 98 -10.62 -4.26 5.34
N SER A 99 -9.79 -5.27 5.07
CA SER A 99 -10.24 -6.61 4.68
C SER A 99 -11.09 -7.27 5.77
N LEU A 100 -10.66 -7.19 7.04
CA LEU A 100 -11.42 -7.74 8.16
C LEU A 100 -12.72 -6.98 8.43
N TYR A 101 -12.76 -5.67 8.18
CA TYR A 101 -14.00 -4.89 8.18
C TYR A 101 -14.97 -5.37 7.10
N ILE A 102 -14.51 -5.51 5.86
CA ILE A 102 -15.33 -6.04 4.75
C ILE A 102 -15.83 -7.45 5.09
N ALA A 103 -14.99 -8.33 5.65
CA ALA A 103 -15.39 -9.66 6.10
C ALA A 103 -16.59 -9.60 7.06
N LYS A 104 -16.52 -8.76 8.09
CA LYS A 104 -17.60 -8.57 9.07
C LYS A 104 -18.87 -8.06 8.40
N GLU A 105 -18.77 -7.06 7.55
CA GLU A 105 -19.94 -6.45 6.89
C GLU A 105 -20.60 -7.39 5.90
N VAL A 106 -19.82 -8.12 5.09
CA VAL A 106 -20.33 -9.18 4.22
C VAL A 106 -21.00 -10.27 5.06
N LYS A 107 -20.37 -10.75 6.15
CA LYS A 107 -20.95 -11.79 7.02
C LYS A 107 -22.26 -11.35 7.68
N LYS A 108 -22.39 -10.07 8.05
CA LYS A 108 -23.64 -9.52 8.61
C LYS A 108 -24.78 -9.53 7.58
N ARG A 109 -24.49 -9.17 6.33
CA ARG A 109 -25.48 -9.03 5.24
C ARG A 109 -25.77 -10.36 4.54
N ASN A 110 -24.79 -11.26 4.48
CA ASN A 110 -24.89 -12.61 3.94
C ASN A 110 -24.17 -13.63 4.86
N PRO A 111 -24.85 -14.14 5.91
CA PRO A 111 -24.25 -15.08 6.87
C PRO A 111 -23.86 -16.45 6.28
N GLU A 112 -24.38 -16.78 5.10
CA GLU A 112 -24.18 -18.08 4.45
C GLU A 112 -22.83 -18.15 3.71
N THR A 113 -22.27 -17.01 3.29
CA THR A 113 -20.94 -16.95 2.67
C THR A 113 -19.89 -17.43 3.67
N THR A 114 -19.12 -18.46 3.31
CA THR A 114 -17.97 -18.93 4.09
C THR A 114 -16.77 -18.07 3.75
N ILE A 115 -16.20 -17.38 4.75
CA ILE A 115 -15.13 -16.42 4.54
C ILE A 115 -13.81 -17.04 5.00
N LEU A 116 -12.82 -17.01 4.11
CA LEU A 116 -11.47 -17.48 4.33
C LEU A 116 -10.50 -16.30 4.36
N ILE A 117 -9.55 -16.32 5.28
CA ILE A 117 -8.44 -15.36 5.30
C ILE A 117 -7.11 -16.10 5.12
N GLY A 118 -6.18 -15.48 4.40
CA GLY A 118 -4.82 -15.96 4.22
C GLY A 118 -3.85 -14.80 4.00
N GLY A 119 -2.58 -15.11 3.69
CA GLY A 119 -1.54 -14.10 3.45
C GLY A 119 -0.60 -13.89 4.64
N PRO A 120 0.41 -13.00 4.49
CA PRO A 120 1.50 -12.83 5.45
C PRO A 120 1.07 -12.49 6.88
N GLU A 121 -0.13 -11.94 7.06
CA GLU A 121 -0.66 -11.51 8.35
C GLU A 121 -1.33 -12.65 9.16
N VAL A 122 -1.60 -13.79 8.53
CA VAL A 122 -2.26 -14.94 9.17
C VAL A 122 -1.21 -15.87 9.78
N ASN A 123 -0.87 -15.62 11.05
CA ASN A 123 0.07 -16.41 11.84
C ASN A 123 -0.41 -16.59 13.28
N GLU A 124 0.06 -17.65 13.95
CA GLU A 124 -0.22 -17.95 15.36
C GLU A 124 0.15 -16.80 16.32
N ASP A 125 1.21 -16.05 16.00
CA ASP A 125 1.71 -14.92 16.79
C ASP A 125 1.07 -13.56 16.41
N ASN A 126 -0.04 -13.57 15.67
CA ASN A 126 -0.83 -12.38 15.35
C ASN A 126 -2.20 -12.38 16.06
N PRO A 127 -2.25 -12.06 17.37
CA PRO A 127 -3.50 -12.06 18.12
C PRO A 127 -4.51 -11.02 17.62
N TYR A 128 -4.05 -9.97 16.94
CA TYR A 128 -4.94 -8.98 16.31
C TYR A 128 -5.82 -9.65 15.25
N VAL A 129 -5.22 -10.31 14.25
CA VAL A 129 -5.96 -10.98 13.17
C VAL A 129 -6.76 -12.18 13.69
N LEU A 130 -6.17 -12.99 14.57
CA LEU A 130 -6.84 -14.20 15.07
C LEU A 130 -7.97 -13.90 16.06
N GLY A 131 -7.88 -12.79 16.79
CA GLY A 131 -8.91 -12.31 17.71
C GLY A 131 -10.11 -11.69 17.01
N GLU A 132 -9.97 -11.32 15.73
CA GLU A 132 -11.03 -10.68 14.98
C GLU A 132 -12.17 -11.63 14.64
N SER A 133 -13.37 -11.08 14.42
CA SER A 133 -14.56 -11.82 13.97
C SER A 133 -14.91 -11.50 12.52
N GLY A 134 -15.74 -12.31 11.87
CA GLY A 134 -16.22 -12.06 10.50
C GLY A 134 -15.70 -13.03 9.45
N TYR A 135 -14.65 -13.80 9.73
CA TYR A 135 -14.20 -14.92 8.89
C TYR A 135 -14.47 -16.27 9.56
N ASP A 136 -14.47 -17.37 8.80
CA ASP A 136 -14.71 -18.72 9.30
C ASP A 136 -13.45 -19.59 9.32
N ILE A 137 -12.53 -19.36 8.39
CA ILE A 137 -11.32 -20.19 8.21
C ILE A 137 -10.11 -19.28 8.02
N ALA A 138 -9.01 -19.62 8.69
CA ALA A 138 -7.72 -18.97 8.54
C ALA A 138 -6.70 -19.97 7.99
N VAL A 139 -5.98 -19.57 6.94
CA VAL A 139 -4.98 -20.37 6.23
C VAL A 139 -3.62 -19.70 6.39
N SER A 140 -2.66 -20.39 7.01
CA SER A 140 -1.30 -19.88 7.20
C SER A 140 -0.32 -20.48 6.19
N GLY A 141 0.77 -19.75 5.93
CA GLY A 141 1.83 -20.17 5.01
C GLY A 141 1.44 -20.08 3.53
N GLU A 142 2.28 -20.66 2.66
CA GLU A 142 1.99 -20.77 1.24
C GLU A 142 0.93 -21.86 1.02
N ALA A 143 -0.18 -21.44 0.42
CA ALA A 143 -1.43 -22.16 0.59
C ALA A 143 -1.83 -23.03 -0.60
N GLU A 144 -1.17 -22.99 -1.76
CA GLU A 144 -1.70 -23.63 -2.98
C GLU A 144 -2.07 -25.11 -2.76
N HIS A 145 -1.23 -25.88 -2.06
CA HIS A 145 -1.53 -27.28 -1.76
C HIS A 145 -2.55 -27.46 -0.62
N SER A 146 -2.34 -26.77 0.51
CA SER A 146 -3.23 -26.88 1.70
C SER A 146 -4.64 -26.36 1.40
N PHE A 147 -4.75 -25.33 0.58
CA PHE A 147 -5.99 -24.74 0.09
C PHE A 147 -6.76 -25.71 -0.81
N ARG A 148 -6.10 -26.43 -1.73
CA ARG A 148 -6.78 -27.47 -2.53
C ARG A 148 -7.33 -28.58 -1.64
N ASN A 149 -6.55 -29.02 -0.66
CA ASN A 149 -6.99 -30.04 0.31
C ASN A 149 -8.17 -29.53 1.17
N LEU A 150 -8.09 -28.28 1.64
CA LEU A 150 -9.16 -27.61 2.35
C LEU A 150 -10.45 -27.57 1.52
N MET A 151 -10.38 -27.09 0.29
CA MET A 151 -11.55 -26.99 -0.59
C MET A 151 -12.17 -28.36 -0.87
N ARG A 152 -11.36 -29.40 -1.11
CA ARG A 152 -11.85 -30.78 -1.25
C ARG A 152 -12.55 -31.30 0.00
N THR A 153 -11.99 -31.00 1.16
CA THR A 153 -12.55 -31.40 2.47
C THR A 153 -13.90 -30.72 2.70
N ILE A 154 -14.01 -29.42 2.38
CA ILE A 154 -15.26 -28.66 2.46
C ILE A 154 -16.31 -29.23 1.51
N LEU A 155 -15.97 -29.44 0.23
CA LEU A 155 -16.90 -29.94 -0.78
C LEU A 155 -17.39 -31.37 -0.49
N SER A 156 -16.52 -32.21 0.06
CA SER A 156 -16.87 -33.57 0.50
C SER A 156 -17.57 -33.60 1.86
N LYS A 157 -17.73 -32.45 2.52
CA LYS A 157 -18.33 -32.31 3.87
C LYS A 157 -17.60 -33.13 4.93
N SER A 158 -16.29 -33.28 4.77
CA SER A 158 -15.40 -33.97 5.71
C SER A 158 -14.97 -33.04 6.86
N SER A 159 -14.42 -33.61 7.92
CA SER A 159 -13.92 -32.83 9.07
C SER A 159 -12.71 -31.98 8.68
N LEU A 160 -12.66 -30.73 9.16
CA LEU A 160 -11.51 -29.84 9.03
C LEU A 160 -10.45 -30.08 10.13
N GLU A 161 -10.72 -30.98 11.07
CA GLU A 161 -9.83 -31.27 12.19
C GLU A 161 -8.48 -31.83 11.70
N GLY A 162 -7.39 -31.22 12.20
CA GLY A 162 -6.03 -31.67 11.91
C GLY A 162 -5.49 -31.28 10.53
N LEU A 163 -6.24 -30.56 9.70
CA LEU A 163 -5.74 -30.05 8.41
C LEU A 163 -4.54 -29.12 8.63
N GLU A 164 -3.46 -29.38 7.89
CA GLU A 164 -2.21 -28.65 8.02
C GLU A 164 -2.38 -27.15 7.74
N ASN A 165 -1.80 -26.31 8.60
CA ASN A 165 -1.85 -24.85 8.50
C ASN A 165 -3.25 -24.22 8.49
N ILE A 166 -4.31 -24.97 8.84
CA ILE A 166 -5.70 -24.48 8.88
C ILE A 166 -6.16 -24.29 10.32
N ALA A 167 -6.74 -23.12 10.60
CA ALA A 167 -7.59 -22.89 11.77
C ALA A 167 -9.01 -22.56 11.30
N TYR A 168 -10.04 -22.99 12.05
CA TYR A 168 -11.44 -22.77 11.67
C TYR A 168 -12.31 -22.46 12.89
N ARG A 169 -13.41 -21.74 12.67
CA ARG A 169 -14.38 -21.46 13.72
C ARG A 169 -15.26 -22.69 13.99
N LYS A 170 -15.24 -23.12 15.25
CA LYS A 170 -16.10 -24.18 15.77
C LYS A 170 -17.54 -23.67 15.93
N GLU A 171 -18.48 -24.59 16.17
CA GLU A 171 -19.89 -24.26 16.36
C GLU A 171 -20.14 -23.29 17.52
N ASN A 172 -19.32 -23.37 18.57
CA ASN A 172 -19.36 -22.47 19.72
C ASN A 172 -18.78 -21.05 19.44
N GLY A 173 -18.32 -20.78 18.21
CA GLY A 173 -17.76 -19.49 17.78
C GLY A 173 -16.26 -19.31 18.04
N SER A 174 -15.64 -20.19 18.84
CA SER A 174 -14.19 -20.17 19.08
C SER A 174 -13.40 -20.58 17.84
N LEU A 175 -12.26 -19.95 17.62
CA LEU A 175 -11.29 -20.35 16.61
C LEU A 175 -10.51 -21.56 17.13
N SER A 176 -10.33 -22.61 16.32
CA SER A 176 -9.42 -23.70 16.65
C SER A 176 -7.97 -23.21 16.66
N SER A 177 -7.07 -23.96 17.31
CA SER A 177 -5.64 -23.86 16.96
C SER A 177 -5.46 -24.22 15.49
N PHE A 178 -4.37 -23.77 14.89
CA PHE A 178 -3.96 -24.29 13.60
C PHE A 178 -3.69 -25.79 13.71
N GLY A 179 -4.02 -26.55 12.67
CA GLY A 179 -3.52 -27.90 12.53
C GLY A 179 -2.00 -27.93 12.41
N LYS A 180 -1.43 -29.12 12.22
CA LYS A 180 0.03 -29.30 12.19
C LYS A 180 0.66 -28.31 11.20
N GLN A 181 1.64 -27.54 11.66
CA GLN A 181 2.36 -26.63 10.80
C GLN A 181 3.19 -27.42 9.77
N ALA A 182 3.02 -27.11 8.49
CA ALA A 182 3.73 -27.73 7.39
C ALA A 182 4.37 -26.65 6.52
N ALA A 183 5.67 -26.76 6.26
CA ALA A 183 6.35 -25.89 5.31
C ALA A 183 5.93 -26.27 3.88
N ALA A 184 5.84 -25.28 2.99
CA ALA A 184 5.61 -25.55 1.58
C ALA A 184 6.87 -26.14 0.93
N ASP A 185 6.69 -27.31 0.31
CA ASP A 185 7.77 -28.08 -0.33
C ASP A 185 7.35 -28.62 -1.71
N PHE A 186 6.38 -27.97 -2.35
CA PHE A 186 5.97 -28.30 -3.72
C PHE A 186 6.84 -27.55 -4.75
N PRO A 187 7.20 -28.16 -5.89
CA PRO A 187 7.76 -27.45 -7.03
C PRO A 187 6.85 -26.31 -7.49
N LEU A 188 7.42 -25.13 -7.78
CA LEU A 188 6.62 -23.99 -8.28
C LEU A 188 5.96 -24.29 -9.62
N THR A 189 6.49 -25.25 -10.38
CA THR A 189 5.95 -25.72 -11.65
C THR A 189 4.69 -26.59 -11.52
N ASP A 190 4.34 -27.03 -10.30
CA ASP A 190 3.13 -27.84 -10.07
C ASP A 190 1.84 -27.05 -10.35
N PHE A 191 1.92 -25.73 -10.31
CA PHE A 191 0.77 -24.85 -10.54
C PHE A 191 1.02 -23.92 -11.72
N PRO A 192 0.04 -23.78 -12.64
CA PRO A 192 0.19 -22.91 -13.78
C PRO A 192 0.17 -21.44 -13.34
N SER A 193 0.91 -20.60 -14.05
CA SER A 193 0.91 -19.15 -13.83
C SER A 193 -0.49 -18.56 -14.01
N PRO A 194 -0.97 -17.69 -13.10
CA PRO A 194 -2.28 -17.07 -13.22
C PRO A 194 -2.47 -16.23 -14.50
N TYR A 195 -1.38 -15.72 -15.08
CA TYR A 195 -1.42 -15.02 -16.37
C TYR A 195 -1.73 -15.96 -17.54
N THR A 196 -1.39 -17.24 -17.41
CA THR A 196 -1.63 -18.25 -18.46
C THR A 196 -3.01 -18.88 -18.35
N THR A 197 -3.57 -18.97 -17.13
CA THR A 197 -4.93 -19.44 -16.89
C THR A 197 -5.99 -18.34 -17.06
N GLY A 198 -5.57 -17.06 -17.07
CA GLY A 198 -6.46 -15.93 -17.31
C GLY A 198 -7.09 -15.34 -16.04
N HIS A 199 -6.73 -15.85 -14.86
CA HIS A 199 -7.14 -15.27 -13.57
C HIS A 199 -6.43 -13.95 -13.27
N LEU A 200 -5.32 -13.66 -13.96
CA LEU A 200 -4.64 -12.38 -13.92
C LEU A 200 -4.37 -11.88 -15.35
N GLN A 201 -4.67 -10.62 -15.60
CA GLN A 201 -4.50 -9.97 -16.90
C GLN A 201 -3.29 -9.05 -16.88
N VAL A 202 -2.65 -8.89 -18.04
CA VAL A 202 -1.60 -7.89 -18.24
C VAL A 202 -2.28 -6.57 -18.57
N ASP A 203 -1.97 -5.53 -17.81
CA ASP A 203 -2.34 -4.15 -18.11
C ASP A 203 -1.08 -3.40 -18.55
N PRO A 204 -1.00 -2.92 -19.81
CA PRO A 204 0.15 -2.18 -20.31
C PRO A 204 0.47 -0.88 -19.59
N LYS A 205 -0.44 -0.36 -18.76
CA LYS A 205 -0.26 0.85 -17.93
C LYS A 205 0.20 0.55 -16.51
N ARG A 206 0.51 -0.71 -16.22
CA ARG A 206 0.80 -1.22 -14.88
C ARG A 206 2.00 -2.12 -14.89
N SER A 207 2.69 -2.17 -13.76
CA SER A 207 3.76 -3.11 -13.52
C SER A 207 3.22 -4.55 -13.51
N THR A 208 3.89 -5.47 -14.20
CA THR A 208 3.54 -6.89 -14.19
C THR A 208 4.41 -7.63 -13.18
N TYR A 209 3.79 -8.16 -12.13
CA TYR A 209 4.51 -8.81 -11.04
C TYR A 209 4.75 -10.29 -11.33
N LEU A 210 5.98 -10.75 -11.09
CA LEU A 210 6.43 -12.11 -11.29
C LEU A 210 7.16 -12.63 -10.05
N GLU A 211 6.78 -13.82 -9.61
CA GLU A 211 7.49 -14.55 -8.57
C GLU A 211 8.08 -15.80 -9.22
N THR A 212 9.39 -15.81 -9.41
CA THR A 212 10.16 -16.92 -10.02
C THR A 212 10.95 -17.71 -9.00
N VAL A 213 11.08 -17.19 -7.79
CA VAL A 213 11.78 -17.79 -6.66
C VAL A 213 10.94 -17.64 -5.39
N ARG A 214 10.75 -18.75 -4.67
CA ARG A 214 10.20 -18.74 -3.30
C ARG A 214 11.19 -19.27 -2.30
N GLY A 215 11.11 -18.73 -1.09
CA GLY A 215 12.03 -18.99 0.00
C GLY A 215 13.31 -18.16 -0.11
N CYS A 216 14.05 -18.07 1.00
CA CYS A 216 15.30 -17.33 1.06
C CYS A 216 16.32 -18.08 1.94
N LYS A 217 17.57 -18.14 1.49
CA LYS A 217 18.69 -18.76 2.23
C LYS A 217 19.22 -17.88 3.37
N SER A 218 18.89 -16.59 3.35
CA SER A 218 19.26 -15.67 4.42
C SER A 218 18.44 -15.95 5.68
N GLN A 219 18.89 -15.42 6.82
CA GLN A 219 18.27 -15.67 8.13
C GLN A 219 17.89 -14.39 8.87
N CYS A 220 17.72 -13.28 8.14
CA CYS A 220 17.41 -11.96 8.69
C CYS A 220 16.22 -12.05 9.66
N THR A 221 16.42 -11.63 10.91
CA THR A 221 15.42 -11.88 11.98
C THR A 221 14.14 -11.08 11.82
N TYR A 222 14.20 -9.91 11.17
CA TYR A 222 13.06 -9.03 10.86
C TYR A 222 12.27 -9.44 9.61
N CYS A 223 12.78 -10.39 8.80
CA CYS A 223 12.22 -10.70 7.49
C CYS A 223 11.24 -11.89 7.56
N PHE A 224 10.16 -11.84 6.78
CA PHE A 224 9.18 -12.93 6.69
C PHE A 224 9.67 -14.11 5.82
N TYR A 225 10.45 -13.86 4.77
CA TYR A 225 10.83 -14.90 3.80
C TYR A 225 11.59 -16.11 4.39
N PRO A 226 12.58 -15.95 5.29
CA PRO A 226 13.25 -17.09 5.94
C PRO A 226 12.30 -17.98 6.76
N LYS A 227 11.17 -17.43 7.23
CA LYS A 227 10.11 -18.19 7.89
C LYS A 227 9.19 -18.89 6.89
N SER A 228 8.91 -18.29 5.73
CA SER A 228 8.06 -18.92 4.70
C SER A 228 8.66 -20.23 4.22
N SER A 229 9.94 -20.23 3.85
CA SER A 229 10.71 -21.43 3.56
C SER A 229 12.20 -21.14 3.51
N GLN A 230 13.02 -22.02 4.10
CA GLN A 230 14.48 -22.00 3.90
C GLN A 230 14.90 -22.76 2.64
N ASN A 231 14.00 -23.55 2.06
CA ASN A 231 14.23 -24.23 0.79
C ASN A 231 13.97 -23.24 -0.35
N LEU A 232 15.02 -22.98 -1.12
CA LEU A 232 14.91 -22.17 -2.33
C LEU A 232 14.22 -23.00 -3.41
N ARG A 233 13.03 -22.58 -3.83
CA ARG A 233 12.27 -23.19 -4.92
C ARG A 233 12.22 -22.20 -6.09
N THR A 234 12.49 -22.67 -7.29
CA THR A 234 12.61 -21.80 -8.47
C THR A 234 11.79 -22.33 -9.63
N LEU A 235 11.17 -21.44 -10.39
CA LEU A 235 10.69 -21.78 -11.72
C LEU A 235 11.87 -22.09 -12.65
N ASP A 236 11.70 -23.09 -13.51
CA ASP A 236 12.71 -23.44 -14.51
C ASP A 236 12.97 -22.26 -15.46
N ILE A 237 14.22 -22.11 -15.92
CA ILE A 237 14.62 -20.98 -16.78
C ILE A 237 13.80 -20.99 -18.09
N PRO A 238 13.81 -22.06 -18.90
CA PRO A 238 12.95 -22.18 -20.08
C PRO A 238 11.48 -21.80 -19.86
N GLU A 239 10.83 -22.31 -18.81
CA GLU A 239 9.42 -22.00 -18.51
C GLU A 239 9.23 -20.53 -18.11
N THR A 240 10.17 -19.96 -17.35
CA THR A 240 10.15 -18.54 -16.97
C THR A 240 10.31 -17.65 -18.20
N ILE A 241 11.23 -17.98 -19.11
CA ILE A 241 11.47 -17.23 -20.35
C ILE A 241 10.27 -17.30 -21.29
N LYS A 242 9.62 -18.46 -21.39
CA LYS A 242 8.36 -18.61 -22.13
C LYS A 242 7.24 -17.77 -21.54
N LEU A 243 7.12 -17.72 -20.21
CA LEU A 243 6.17 -16.84 -19.52
C LEU A 243 6.46 -15.37 -19.82
N ILE A 244 7.72 -14.93 -19.67
CA ILE A 244 8.14 -13.54 -19.96
C ILE A 244 7.82 -13.16 -21.41
N SER A 245 8.11 -14.05 -22.38
CA SER A 245 7.76 -13.82 -23.78
C SER A 245 6.25 -13.66 -23.98
N ASN A 246 5.43 -14.49 -23.33
CA ASN A 246 3.98 -14.38 -23.41
C ASN A 246 3.44 -13.07 -22.78
N LEU A 247 4.02 -12.64 -21.66
CA LEU A 247 3.64 -11.38 -21.01
C LEU A 247 4.00 -10.17 -21.88
N LYS A 248 5.18 -10.20 -22.51
CA LYS A 248 5.60 -9.19 -23.48
C LYS A 248 4.62 -9.08 -24.65
N GLU A 249 4.22 -10.22 -25.23
CA GLU A 249 3.23 -10.30 -26.32
C GLU A 249 1.87 -9.74 -25.88
N LYS A 250 1.48 -9.97 -24.63
CA LYS A 250 0.25 -9.40 -24.02
C LYS A 250 0.36 -7.92 -23.66
N GLY A 251 1.52 -7.30 -23.87
CA GLY A 251 1.70 -5.85 -23.74
C GLY A 251 2.42 -5.40 -22.47
N ALA A 252 2.99 -6.29 -21.68
CA ALA A 252 3.78 -5.90 -20.50
C ALA A 252 4.91 -4.93 -20.90
N ARG A 253 5.07 -3.86 -20.13
CA ARG A 253 6.11 -2.83 -20.30
C ARG A 253 7.08 -2.77 -19.15
N GLU A 254 6.64 -3.20 -17.98
CA GLU A 254 7.50 -3.37 -16.82
C GLU A 254 7.28 -4.74 -16.20
N LEU A 255 8.39 -5.40 -15.84
CA LEU A 255 8.38 -6.61 -15.00
C LEU A 255 9.01 -6.30 -13.64
N VAL A 256 8.27 -6.62 -12.57
CA VAL A 256 8.75 -6.52 -11.19
C VAL A 256 8.91 -7.95 -10.68
N PHE A 257 10.16 -8.34 -10.40
CA PHE A 257 10.45 -9.64 -9.81
C PHE A 257 10.30 -9.56 -8.30
N LEU A 258 9.30 -10.25 -7.76
CA LEU A 258 9.01 -10.37 -6.32
C LEU A 258 9.91 -11.41 -5.62
N ASP A 259 11.02 -11.77 -6.25
CA ASP A 259 11.94 -12.79 -5.75
C ASP A 259 12.68 -12.24 -4.53
N PRO A 260 12.67 -12.91 -3.36
CA PRO A 260 13.27 -12.38 -2.12
C PRO A 260 14.78 -12.06 -2.22
N THR A 261 15.45 -12.72 -3.17
CA THR A 261 16.81 -12.40 -3.58
C THR A 261 17.02 -12.92 -4.99
N PHE A 262 16.84 -12.05 -5.98
CA PHE A 262 16.82 -12.43 -7.39
C PHE A 262 18.13 -13.10 -7.85
N ASN A 263 19.29 -12.61 -7.40
CA ASN A 263 20.61 -13.16 -7.76
C ASN A 263 21.02 -14.43 -7.00
N HIS A 264 20.21 -14.95 -6.08
CA HIS A 264 20.45 -16.26 -5.44
C HIS A 264 19.94 -17.45 -6.26
N ARG A 265 19.20 -17.18 -7.34
CA ARG A 265 18.75 -18.17 -8.31
C ARG A 265 19.92 -19.00 -8.86
N PRO A 266 19.84 -20.34 -8.87
CA PRO A 266 20.77 -21.17 -9.63
C PRO A 266 20.75 -20.83 -11.13
N GLY A 267 21.93 -20.75 -11.76
CA GLY A 267 22.02 -20.41 -13.18
C GLY A 267 21.69 -18.95 -13.51
N PHE A 268 21.81 -18.04 -12.55
CA PHE A 268 21.48 -16.62 -12.68
C PHE A 268 22.06 -15.96 -13.94
N GLU A 269 23.34 -16.22 -14.24
CA GLU A 269 23.99 -15.68 -15.42
C GLU A 269 23.29 -16.08 -16.73
N ASN A 270 22.94 -17.37 -16.87
CA ASN A 270 22.22 -17.88 -18.04
C ASN A 270 20.80 -17.34 -18.11
N PHE A 271 20.19 -17.11 -16.95
CA PHE A 271 18.86 -16.52 -16.88
C PHE A 271 18.86 -15.07 -17.41
N LEU A 272 19.84 -14.26 -17.02
CA LEU A 272 19.99 -12.89 -17.54
C LEU A 272 20.23 -12.88 -19.06
N ASP A 273 21.05 -13.80 -19.57
CA ASP A 273 21.27 -13.92 -21.03
C ASP A 273 19.96 -14.24 -21.76
N ALA A 274 19.17 -15.19 -21.25
CA ALA A 274 17.90 -15.56 -21.87
C ALA A 274 16.85 -14.45 -21.77
N ILE A 275 16.81 -13.69 -20.67
CA ILE A 275 15.96 -12.50 -20.56
C ILE A 275 16.37 -11.46 -21.61
N ALA A 276 17.67 -11.20 -21.76
CA ALA A 276 18.19 -10.24 -22.75
C ALA A 276 17.84 -10.63 -24.19
N GLU A 277 17.78 -11.94 -24.50
CA GLU A 277 17.32 -12.41 -25.81
C GLU A 277 15.83 -12.06 -26.04
N VAL A 278 14.97 -12.35 -25.06
CA VAL A 278 13.53 -12.02 -25.15
C VAL A 278 13.29 -10.51 -25.16
N ASN A 279 14.11 -9.74 -24.45
CA ASN A 279 14.03 -8.28 -24.38
C ASN A 279 15.00 -7.57 -25.34
N SER A 280 15.37 -8.20 -26.46
CA SER A 280 16.35 -7.65 -27.42
C SER A 280 15.91 -6.35 -28.11
N ASP A 281 14.63 -5.98 -28.06
CA ASP A 281 14.09 -4.71 -28.54
C ASP A 281 14.07 -3.59 -27.47
N GLY A 282 14.46 -3.91 -26.22
CA GLY A 282 14.52 -2.97 -25.11
C GLY A 282 13.17 -2.39 -24.67
N LYS A 283 12.05 -3.04 -25.00
CA LYS A 283 10.70 -2.50 -24.72
C LYS A 283 10.16 -2.83 -23.33
N MET A 284 10.85 -3.65 -22.55
CA MET A 284 10.49 -3.93 -21.16
C MET A 284 11.55 -3.38 -20.21
N SER A 285 11.12 -2.60 -19.21
CA SER A 285 11.91 -2.31 -18.02
C SER A 285 11.76 -3.44 -17.00
N MET A 286 12.75 -3.56 -16.11
CA MET A 286 12.75 -4.56 -15.05
C MET A 286 13.23 -3.99 -13.73
N PHE A 287 12.62 -4.50 -12.66
CA PHE A 287 13.00 -4.24 -11.27
C PHE A 287 13.18 -5.57 -10.52
N ALA A 288 14.17 -5.63 -9.64
CA ALA A 288 14.37 -6.75 -8.71
C ALA A 288 15.15 -6.34 -7.45
N GLU A 289 14.95 -7.10 -6.38
CA GLU A 289 15.77 -7.06 -5.16
C GLU A 289 17.01 -7.95 -5.29
N LEU A 290 18.18 -7.40 -4.97
CA LEU A 290 19.47 -8.08 -5.03
C LEU A 290 20.16 -8.12 -3.67
N ARG A 291 21.00 -9.14 -3.50
CA ARG A 291 22.08 -9.15 -2.50
C ARG A 291 23.35 -8.66 -3.17
N SER A 292 24.09 -7.77 -2.52
CA SER A 292 25.35 -7.25 -3.08
C SER A 292 26.40 -8.35 -3.25
N GLU A 293 26.38 -9.38 -2.40
CA GLU A 293 27.30 -10.51 -2.51
C GLU A 293 27.04 -11.30 -3.78
N GLY A 294 28.13 -11.60 -4.50
CA GLY A 294 28.07 -12.34 -5.75
C GLY A 294 27.78 -11.48 -6.99
N VAL A 295 27.45 -10.19 -6.84
CA VAL A 295 27.38 -9.28 -7.99
C VAL A 295 28.79 -8.93 -8.46
N THR A 296 29.05 -9.17 -9.73
CA THR A 296 30.34 -8.90 -10.40
C THR A 296 30.13 -7.90 -11.54
N PRO A 297 31.19 -7.23 -12.06
CA PRO A 297 31.06 -6.32 -13.20
C PRO A 297 30.35 -6.97 -14.40
N LYS A 298 30.68 -8.24 -14.68
CA LYS A 298 30.04 -9.03 -15.72
C LYS A 298 28.52 -9.16 -15.51
N LEU A 299 28.08 -9.37 -14.27
CA LEU A 299 26.65 -9.48 -13.95
C LEU A 299 25.95 -8.12 -14.02
N ALA A 300 26.62 -7.04 -13.62
CA ALA A 300 26.07 -5.68 -13.75
C ALA A 300 25.77 -5.34 -15.22
N THR A 301 26.72 -5.58 -16.13
CA THR A 301 26.49 -5.40 -17.58
C THR A 301 25.36 -6.30 -18.10
N LYS A 302 25.24 -7.54 -17.61
CA LYS A 302 24.16 -8.44 -18.01
C LYS A 302 22.79 -8.02 -17.49
N LEU A 303 22.69 -7.51 -16.26
CA LEU A 303 21.47 -6.93 -15.72
C LEU A 303 20.99 -5.78 -16.63
N ARG A 304 21.89 -4.86 -16.97
CA ARG A 304 21.56 -3.76 -17.89
C ARG A 304 21.08 -4.27 -19.24
N LYS A 305 21.80 -5.23 -19.84
CA LYS A 305 21.43 -5.84 -21.13
C LYS A 305 20.08 -6.57 -21.10
N ALA A 306 19.73 -7.18 -19.96
CA ALA A 306 18.45 -7.84 -19.77
C ALA A 306 17.27 -6.85 -19.68
N GLY A 307 17.53 -5.57 -19.39
CA GLY A 307 16.52 -4.52 -19.26
C GLY A 307 16.25 -4.06 -17.83
N PHE A 308 17.11 -4.43 -16.87
CA PHE A 308 17.04 -3.86 -15.52
C PHE A 308 17.37 -2.38 -15.57
N THR A 309 16.38 -1.57 -15.23
CA THR A 309 16.51 -0.11 -15.09
C THR A 309 16.61 0.29 -13.63
N ARG A 310 16.05 -0.52 -12.72
CA ARG A 310 16.04 -0.28 -11.28
C ARG A 310 16.38 -1.56 -10.52
N VAL A 311 17.11 -1.44 -9.41
CA VAL A 311 17.38 -2.56 -8.49
C VAL A 311 17.43 -2.07 -7.05
N GLU A 312 16.97 -2.93 -6.14
CA GLU A 312 17.03 -2.67 -4.70
C GLU A 312 18.19 -3.44 -4.05
N LEU A 313 18.92 -2.77 -3.15
CA LEU A 313 20.03 -3.33 -2.38
C LEU A 313 19.88 -2.95 -0.91
N GLY A 314 19.50 -3.92 -0.09
CA GLY A 314 19.41 -3.70 1.35
C GLY A 314 20.77 -3.57 2.05
N LEU A 315 21.15 -2.38 2.50
CA LEU A 315 22.26 -2.20 3.45
C LEU A 315 21.80 -2.51 4.88
N GLN A 316 20.62 -2.00 5.24
CA GLN A 316 19.90 -2.19 6.49
C GLN A 316 20.53 -1.50 7.70
N SER A 317 21.85 -1.60 7.90
CA SER A 317 22.61 -0.85 8.90
C SER A 317 24.10 -0.83 8.54
N VAL A 318 24.85 0.17 9.02
CA VAL A 318 26.32 0.20 8.96
C VAL A 318 26.98 -0.38 10.22
N ASN A 319 26.21 -0.69 11.26
CA ASN A 319 26.71 -1.29 12.48
C ASN A 319 26.84 -2.82 12.31
N GLU A 320 28.06 -3.31 12.17
CA GLU A 320 28.33 -4.73 11.95
C GLU A 320 27.83 -5.64 13.09
N GLU A 321 27.82 -5.16 14.33
CA GLU A 321 27.30 -5.94 15.46
C GLU A 321 25.78 -6.05 15.42
N THR A 322 25.09 -4.98 15.05
CA THR A 322 23.65 -5.01 14.78
C THR A 322 23.33 -5.97 13.62
N LEU A 323 24.05 -5.86 12.51
CA LEU A 323 23.89 -6.75 11.34
C LEU A 323 24.06 -8.23 11.72
N LYS A 324 25.09 -8.57 12.52
CA LYS A 324 25.28 -9.92 13.06
C LYS A 324 24.13 -10.35 13.95
N ARG A 325 23.67 -9.47 14.85
CA ARG A 325 22.56 -9.74 15.78
C ARG A 325 21.27 -10.07 15.04
N VAL A 326 20.94 -9.29 14.01
CA VAL A 326 19.75 -9.52 13.17
C VAL A 326 19.99 -10.52 12.04
N LYS A 327 21.15 -11.19 12.04
CA LYS A 327 21.56 -12.20 11.04
C LYS A 327 21.51 -11.70 9.60
N ARG A 328 21.70 -10.40 9.40
CA ARG A 328 21.95 -9.78 8.09
C ARG A 328 23.45 -9.84 7.85
N TYR A 329 23.94 -10.98 7.39
CA TYR A 329 25.35 -11.11 6.98
C TYR A 329 25.61 -10.26 5.75
N GLY A 330 26.85 -9.83 5.56
CA GLY A 330 27.27 -8.96 4.46
C GLY A 330 28.23 -7.86 4.92
N SER A 331 28.68 -7.02 3.98
CA SER A 331 29.55 -5.88 4.30
C SER A 331 28.96 -4.59 3.74
N PRO A 332 28.82 -3.53 4.56
CA PRO A 332 28.43 -2.20 4.08
C PRO A 332 29.25 -1.69 2.91
N HIS A 333 30.58 -1.84 2.99
CA HIS A 333 31.48 -1.44 1.90
C HIS A 333 31.22 -2.22 0.61
N LYS A 334 30.86 -3.51 0.69
CA LYS A 334 30.51 -4.28 -0.50
C LYS A 334 29.20 -3.82 -1.12
N VAL A 335 28.22 -3.41 -0.31
CA VAL A 335 26.99 -2.79 -0.82
C VAL A 335 27.32 -1.52 -1.60
N ALA A 336 28.13 -0.62 -1.03
CA ALA A 336 28.51 0.62 -1.72
C ALA A 336 29.33 0.36 -3.01
N GLU A 337 30.24 -0.61 -3.01
CA GLU A 337 31.01 -1.01 -4.21
C GLU A 337 30.07 -1.47 -5.33
N VAL A 338 29.12 -2.35 -5.01
CA VAL A 338 28.17 -2.92 -5.97
C VAL A 338 27.15 -1.88 -6.44
N ALA A 339 26.67 -1.02 -5.53
CA ALA A 339 25.80 0.10 -5.86
C ALA A 339 26.45 1.00 -6.92
N LYS A 340 27.69 1.47 -6.68
CA LYS A 340 28.42 2.30 -7.67
C LYS A 340 28.60 1.60 -9.01
N MET A 341 28.87 0.29 -8.98
CA MET A 341 29.04 -0.51 -10.19
C MET A 341 27.75 -0.58 -11.01
N LEU A 342 26.60 -0.79 -10.36
CA LEU A 342 25.29 -0.84 -11.01
C LEU A 342 24.85 0.53 -11.51
N ALA A 343 25.04 1.59 -10.71
CA ALA A 343 24.80 2.96 -11.13
C ALA A 343 25.64 3.34 -12.36
N GLY A 344 26.90 2.91 -12.42
CA GLY A 344 27.78 3.10 -13.58
C GLY A 344 27.31 2.42 -14.87
N GLU A 345 26.43 1.41 -14.78
CA GLU A 345 25.75 0.77 -15.92
C GLU A 345 24.41 1.46 -16.27
N GLY A 346 24.06 2.55 -15.59
CA GLY A 346 22.81 3.28 -15.79
C GLY A 346 21.59 2.60 -15.18
N ILE A 347 21.79 1.86 -14.07
CA ILE A 347 20.74 1.25 -13.27
C ILE A 347 20.50 2.13 -12.05
N GLU A 348 19.27 2.64 -11.90
CA GLU A 348 18.82 3.36 -10.71
C GLU A 348 18.73 2.41 -9.51
N LEU A 349 18.98 2.95 -8.32
CA LEU A 349 19.10 2.14 -7.11
C LEU A 349 18.02 2.53 -6.09
N LEU A 350 17.63 1.55 -5.28
CA LEU A 350 16.97 1.74 -4.00
C LEU A 350 17.89 1.15 -2.93
N LEU A 351 18.35 1.97 -1.98
CA LEU A 351 19.34 1.59 -0.97
C LEU A 351 18.74 1.67 0.44
N ASP A 352 18.34 0.54 1.00
CA ASP A 352 17.59 0.52 2.25
C ASP A 352 18.47 0.73 3.48
N LEU A 353 17.96 1.54 4.41
CA LEU A 353 18.43 1.67 5.78
C LEU A 353 17.23 1.52 6.73
N ILE A 354 17.33 0.62 7.71
CA ILE A 354 16.27 0.46 8.72
C ILE A 354 16.63 1.24 9.97
N ILE A 355 15.75 2.15 10.35
CA ILE A 355 15.86 2.93 11.60
C ILE A 355 15.27 2.11 12.76
N GLY A 356 16.05 1.93 13.82
CA GLY A 356 15.61 1.24 15.04
C GLY A 356 15.82 -0.27 15.05
N LEU A 357 16.79 -0.81 14.31
CA LEU A 357 17.19 -2.21 14.46
C LEU A 357 17.74 -2.48 15.88
N PRO A 358 17.45 -3.65 16.48
CA PRO A 358 17.97 -3.98 17.82
C PRO A 358 19.50 -3.96 17.85
N GLY A 359 20.09 -3.07 18.64
CA GLY A 359 21.53 -2.87 18.74
C GLY A 359 22.02 -1.55 18.13
N ASP A 360 21.29 -0.98 17.18
CA ASP A 360 21.60 0.34 16.63
C ASP A 360 21.29 1.44 17.62
N LYS A 361 22.02 2.54 17.49
CA LYS A 361 21.81 3.83 18.18
C LYS A 361 21.54 4.93 17.15
N PRO A 362 21.06 6.12 17.55
CA PRO A 362 20.89 7.26 16.64
C PRO A 362 22.14 7.56 15.81
N ASP A 363 23.32 7.56 16.45
CA ASP A 363 24.61 7.74 15.79
C ASP A 363 24.86 6.70 14.67
N ASP A 364 24.31 5.49 14.77
CA ASP A 364 24.48 4.46 13.73
C ASP A 364 23.66 4.78 12.47
N VAL A 365 22.49 5.40 12.63
CA VAL A 365 21.68 5.90 11.51
C VAL A 365 22.39 7.06 10.84
N GLU A 366 22.87 8.03 11.62
CA GLU A 366 23.65 9.16 11.12
C GLU A 366 24.89 8.69 10.33
N ARG A 367 25.67 7.75 10.89
CA ARG A 367 26.79 7.12 10.17
C ARG A 367 26.33 6.41 8.90
N GLY A 368 25.14 5.83 8.87
CA GLY A 368 24.56 5.18 7.70
C GLY A 368 24.28 6.15 6.56
N ILE A 369 23.67 7.29 6.86
CA ILE A 369 23.38 8.33 5.85
C ILE A 369 24.68 8.97 5.35
N HIS A 370 25.59 9.35 6.25
CA HIS A 370 26.91 9.86 5.87
C HIS A 370 27.69 8.86 5.02
N PHE A 371 27.65 7.57 5.36
CA PHE A 371 28.29 6.53 4.57
C PHE A 371 27.81 6.54 3.12
N PHE A 372 26.51 6.65 2.86
CA PHE A 372 26.02 6.74 1.47
C PHE A 372 26.44 8.04 0.79
N LEU A 373 26.38 9.18 1.46
CA LEU A 373 26.77 10.48 0.91
C LEU A 373 28.25 10.54 0.55
N GLU A 374 29.13 10.07 1.43
CA GLU A 374 30.58 9.97 1.19
C GLU A 374 30.90 9.07 -0.01
N HIS A 375 30.02 8.11 -0.30
CA HIS A 375 30.15 7.23 -1.45
C HIS A 375 29.47 7.79 -2.72
N GLY A 376 28.80 8.94 -2.66
CA GLY A 376 28.06 9.50 -3.79
C GLY A 376 26.82 8.69 -4.14
N LEU A 377 26.14 8.15 -3.12
CA LEU A 377 24.96 7.28 -3.25
C LEU A 377 23.72 7.86 -2.56
N GLY A 378 23.79 9.10 -2.04
CA GLY A 378 22.74 9.71 -1.22
C GLY A 378 21.37 9.80 -1.91
N GLU A 379 21.35 10.09 -3.20
CA GLU A 379 20.10 10.25 -3.97
C GLU A 379 19.20 9.01 -3.94
N TRP A 380 19.80 7.81 -3.79
CA TRP A 380 19.10 6.52 -3.83
C TRP A 380 18.73 5.95 -2.45
N VAL A 381 19.00 6.66 -1.36
CA VAL A 381 18.77 6.16 0.00
C VAL A 381 17.28 6.08 0.33
N GLN A 382 16.85 4.97 0.92
CA GLN A 382 15.52 4.81 1.51
C GLN A 382 15.69 4.44 2.97
N ALA A 383 15.51 5.42 3.88
CA ALA A 383 15.55 5.14 5.31
C ALA A 383 14.14 5.09 5.88
N PHE A 384 13.79 4.01 6.57
CA PHE A 384 12.46 3.80 7.11
C PHE A 384 12.46 3.14 8.49
N PRO A 385 11.48 3.44 9.36
CA PRO A 385 11.37 2.81 10.67
C PRO A 385 11.11 1.30 10.59
N LEU A 386 11.76 0.55 11.48
CA LEU A 386 11.56 -0.89 11.63
C LEU A 386 10.08 -1.23 11.89
N SER A 387 9.58 -2.24 11.17
CA SER A 387 8.31 -2.91 11.46
C SER A 387 8.57 -4.29 12.06
N VAL A 388 8.05 -4.57 13.24
CA VAL A 388 8.22 -5.86 13.93
C VAL A 388 7.15 -6.83 13.43
N LEU A 389 7.31 -7.37 12.22
CA LEU A 389 6.24 -8.11 11.52
C LEU A 389 5.85 -9.45 12.18
N PRO A 390 4.56 -9.84 12.17
CA PRO A 390 4.12 -11.18 12.57
C PRO A 390 4.84 -12.31 11.81
N GLY A 391 5.00 -13.47 12.46
CA GLY A 391 5.67 -14.63 11.90
C GLY A 391 7.20 -14.55 11.88
N THR A 392 7.81 -13.39 12.16
CA THR A 392 9.27 -13.21 12.12
C THR A 392 9.95 -13.70 13.40
N ALA A 393 11.26 -13.98 13.33
CA ALA A 393 12.03 -14.31 14.54
C ALA A 393 12.07 -13.12 15.51
N MET A 394 12.21 -11.91 14.97
CA MET A 394 12.22 -10.68 15.75
C MET A 394 10.93 -10.48 16.55
N ARG A 395 9.75 -10.78 15.98
CA ARG A 395 8.47 -10.74 16.70
C ARG A 395 8.44 -11.67 17.90
N ARG A 396 8.91 -12.92 17.72
CA ARG A 396 8.96 -13.93 18.80
C ARG A 396 9.93 -13.55 19.91
N ASP A 397 11.06 -12.96 19.54
CA ASP A 397 12.10 -12.55 20.48
C ASP A 397 11.91 -11.11 21.00
N ALA A 398 10.85 -10.39 20.59
CA ALA A 398 10.71 -8.96 20.83
C ALA A 398 10.77 -8.57 22.32
N GLU A 399 10.09 -9.31 23.20
CA GLU A 399 10.12 -9.08 24.66
C GLU A 399 11.54 -9.30 25.22
N LYS A 400 12.20 -10.39 24.81
CA LYS A 400 13.57 -10.72 25.22
C LYS A 400 14.57 -9.66 24.74
N GLU A 401 14.33 -9.10 23.57
CA GLU A 401 15.13 -8.03 22.96
C GLU A 401 14.76 -6.63 23.51
N GLY A 402 13.76 -6.52 24.38
CA GLY A 402 13.33 -5.25 24.98
C GLY A 402 12.66 -4.30 23.98
N LEU A 403 11.99 -4.83 22.96
CA LEU A 403 11.35 -4.06 21.90
C LEU A 403 9.90 -3.73 22.26
N SER A 404 9.54 -2.45 22.16
CA SER A 404 8.16 -1.98 22.22
C SER A 404 7.73 -1.53 20.82
N PHE A 405 6.61 -2.04 20.32
CA PHE A 405 6.12 -1.78 18.97
C PHE A 405 4.59 -1.71 18.94
N MET A 406 4.05 -1.16 17.86
CA MET A 406 2.60 -1.03 17.69
C MET A 406 1.92 -2.41 17.61
N PRO A 407 0.83 -2.67 18.34
CA PRO A 407 0.19 -3.99 18.35
C PRO A 407 -0.61 -4.30 17.08
N THR A 408 -0.86 -3.29 16.24
CA THR A 408 -1.58 -3.38 14.96
C THR A 408 -0.71 -2.82 13.83
N PRO A 409 -1.04 -3.11 12.55
CA PRO A 409 -0.29 -2.56 11.42
C PRO A 409 -0.14 -1.03 11.51
N PRO A 410 1.03 -0.45 11.19
CA PRO A 410 2.19 -1.07 10.52
C PRO A 410 3.14 -1.87 11.43
N TYR A 411 2.80 -2.13 12.70
CA TYR A 411 3.72 -2.78 13.67
C TYR A 411 5.05 -2.04 13.85
N ARG A 412 5.05 -0.72 13.64
CA ARG A 412 6.23 0.12 13.76
C ARG A 412 6.83 0.02 15.16
N ILE A 413 8.15 0.01 15.23
CA ILE A 413 8.90 0.12 16.48
C ILE A 413 8.60 1.46 17.17
N ILE A 414 8.28 1.41 18.46
CA ILE A 414 8.05 2.60 19.30
C ILE A 414 9.30 2.91 20.11
N GLN A 415 9.99 1.86 20.57
CA GLN A 415 11.18 2.00 21.41
C GLN A 415 12.03 0.72 21.35
N THR A 416 13.35 0.88 21.41
CA THR A 416 14.30 -0.21 21.65
C THR A 416 15.14 0.10 22.90
N PRO A 417 15.98 -0.82 23.40
CA PRO A 417 16.90 -0.50 24.50
C PRO A 417 17.87 0.65 24.21
N THR A 418 18.10 0.96 22.94
CA THR A 418 19.08 1.94 22.45
C THR A 418 18.47 3.12 21.69
N PHE A 419 17.15 3.11 21.47
CA PHE A 419 16.38 4.20 20.87
C PHE A 419 15.16 4.53 21.71
N SER A 420 15.03 5.79 22.12
CA SER A 420 13.77 6.35 22.59
C SER A 420 12.78 6.58 21.42
N SER A 421 11.49 6.78 21.72
CA SER A 421 10.51 7.16 20.68
C SER A 421 10.84 8.49 20.02
N ARG A 422 11.48 9.40 20.75
CA ARG A 422 11.95 10.67 20.23
C ARG A 422 13.13 10.46 19.28
N ASP A 423 14.08 9.63 19.69
CA ASP A 423 15.28 9.33 18.92
C ASP A 423 14.93 8.74 17.54
N LEU A 424 13.94 7.82 17.48
CA LEU A 424 13.48 7.24 16.21
C LEU A 424 12.94 8.30 15.24
N THR A 425 12.22 9.28 15.77
CA THR A 425 11.62 10.36 14.98
C THR A 425 12.70 11.36 14.54
N GLU A 426 13.58 11.75 15.46
CA GLU A 426 14.70 12.67 15.17
C GLU A 426 15.70 12.07 14.19
N SER A 427 15.97 10.75 14.24
CA SER A 427 16.82 10.09 13.25
C SER A 427 16.23 10.07 11.84
N LEU A 428 14.90 10.00 11.72
CA LEU A 428 14.24 10.11 10.41
C LEU A 428 14.35 11.53 9.86
N PHE A 429 14.01 12.55 10.66
CA PHE A 429 14.14 13.95 10.25
C PHE A 429 15.59 14.32 9.93
N PHE A 430 16.55 13.84 10.72
CA PHE A 430 17.97 14.00 10.43
C PHE A 430 18.34 13.43 9.06
N ALA A 431 17.83 12.23 8.72
CA ALA A 431 18.08 11.63 7.42
C ALA A 431 17.45 12.46 6.29
N GLU A 432 16.24 12.99 6.47
CA GLU A 432 15.59 13.86 5.49
C GLU A 432 16.35 15.17 5.28
N ASP A 433 16.72 15.85 6.36
CA ASP A 433 17.49 17.11 6.32
C ASP A 433 18.81 16.93 5.59
N LEU A 434 19.54 15.84 5.89
CA LEU A 434 20.86 15.58 5.32
C LEU A 434 20.78 15.10 3.86
N LEU A 435 19.68 14.48 3.46
CA LEU A 435 19.41 14.08 2.07
C LEU A 435 18.71 15.16 1.25
N GLU A 436 18.34 16.28 1.89
CA GLU A 436 17.59 17.40 1.31
C GLU A 436 16.28 16.95 0.63
N ARG A 437 15.64 15.90 1.19
CA ARG A 437 14.35 15.41 0.69
C ARG A 437 13.59 14.62 1.75
N ARG A 438 12.28 14.62 1.60
CA ARG A 438 11.38 13.76 2.37
C ARG A 438 11.58 12.28 1.99
N LEU A 439 11.52 11.40 2.99
CA LEU A 439 11.67 9.94 2.80
C LEU A 439 10.32 9.22 2.80
N ASP A 440 9.34 9.76 3.51
CA ASP A 440 7.94 9.32 3.46
C ASP A 440 7.15 10.09 2.40
N GLU A 441 6.07 9.51 1.87
CA GLU A 441 5.15 10.20 0.96
C GLU A 441 4.45 11.40 1.63
N PHE A 442 4.21 12.47 0.87
CA PHE A 442 3.48 13.65 1.32
C PHE A 442 1.94 13.49 1.20
N PRO A 443 1.16 13.94 2.19
CA PRO A 443 -0.31 13.95 2.11
C PRO A 443 -0.82 14.93 1.05
N ARG A 444 -1.23 14.42 -0.12
CA ARG A 444 -1.82 15.25 -1.19
C ARG A 444 -3.36 15.26 -1.18
N PRO A 445 -4.00 16.38 -0.83
CA PRO A 445 -5.46 16.46 -0.78
C PRO A 445 -6.08 16.49 -2.18
N PHE A 446 -7.28 15.94 -2.29
CA PHE A 446 -8.04 15.88 -3.53
C PHE A 446 -8.97 17.08 -3.68
N LEU A 447 -8.46 18.16 -4.30
CA LEU A 447 -9.15 19.44 -4.40
C LEU A 447 -9.82 19.71 -5.77
N CYS A 448 -9.93 18.70 -6.62
CA CYS A 448 -10.52 18.83 -7.95
C CYS A 448 -12.05 19.00 -7.93
N ALA A 449 -12.62 19.38 -9.08
CA ALA A 449 -14.06 19.34 -9.34
C ALA A 449 -14.64 17.90 -9.31
N ALA A 450 -15.94 17.72 -9.10
CA ALA A 450 -16.58 16.39 -9.08
C ALA A 450 -16.66 15.75 -10.49
N ILE A 451 -16.58 14.40 -10.59
CA ILE A 451 -16.96 13.71 -11.83
C ILE A 451 -18.46 13.48 -11.84
N PRO A 452 -19.19 13.78 -12.94
CA PRO A 452 -20.60 13.45 -13.05
C PRO A 452 -20.87 11.97 -12.76
N LYS A 453 -21.77 11.70 -11.80
CA LYS A 453 -22.19 10.36 -11.35
C LYS A 453 -21.13 9.57 -10.57
N LYS A 454 -20.01 10.18 -10.17
CA LYS A 454 -19.06 9.60 -9.22
C LYS A 454 -19.18 10.32 -7.88
N ASN A 455 -19.18 9.57 -6.79
CA ASN A 455 -19.26 10.12 -5.43
C ASN A 455 -17.85 10.37 -4.87
N ASP A 456 -17.04 11.18 -5.57
CA ASP A 456 -15.66 11.48 -5.18
C ASP A 456 -15.44 12.90 -4.66
N ARG A 457 -16.47 13.74 -4.73
CA ARG A 457 -16.54 15.03 -4.08
C ARG A 457 -17.96 15.28 -3.56
N PHE A 458 -18.06 15.77 -2.34
CA PHE A 458 -19.31 16.10 -1.68
C PHE A 458 -19.29 17.57 -1.26
N ASP A 459 -20.21 18.38 -1.78
CA ASP A 459 -20.35 19.80 -1.42
C ASP A 459 -21.54 19.99 -0.49
N LEU A 460 -21.26 20.39 0.75
CA LEU A 460 -22.25 20.61 1.82
C LEU A 460 -22.38 22.11 2.09
N VAL A 461 -23.52 22.66 1.70
CA VAL A 461 -23.84 24.08 1.92
C VAL A 461 -24.56 24.24 3.26
N LEU A 462 -23.92 24.93 4.20
CA LEU A 462 -24.45 25.13 5.56
C LEU A 462 -25.10 26.50 5.75
N THR A 463 -25.08 27.34 4.70
CA THR A 463 -25.63 28.69 4.71
C THR A 463 -27.10 28.72 4.31
N ASN A 464 -27.84 29.72 4.79
CA ASN A 464 -29.21 30.02 4.32
C ASN A 464 -29.22 31.09 3.22
N SER A 465 -28.06 31.49 2.70
CA SER A 465 -27.91 32.60 1.76
C SER A 465 -28.06 32.10 0.32
N ASN A 466 -29.01 32.67 -0.43
CA ASN A 466 -29.26 32.38 -1.86
C ASN A 466 -28.13 32.85 -2.81
N THR A 467 -26.91 33.04 -2.31
CA THR A 467 -25.77 33.59 -3.04
C THR A 467 -24.63 32.60 -3.01
N LEU A 468 -24.73 31.57 -3.84
CA LEU A 468 -23.60 30.71 -4.21
C LEU A 468 -23.33 30.85 -5.71
N PRO A 469 -22.07 30.73 -6.15
CA PRO A 469 -21.77 30.50 -7.56
C PRO A 469 -22.37 29.14 -7.93
N ILE A 470 -23.49 29.18 -8.65
CA ILE A 470 -24.08 27.99 -9.28
C ILE A 470 -23.11 27.56 -10.37
N ALA A 471 -22.26 26.59 -10.05
CA ALA A 471 -21.58 25.77 -11.04
C ALA A 471 -21.63 24.32 -10.54
N GLU A 472 -22.63 23.60 -11.07
CA GLU A 472 -22.62 22.13 -11.20
C GLU A 472 -22.41 21.30 -9.92
N THR A 473 -23.25 21.44 -8.89
CA THR A 473 -23.34 20.44 -7.82
C THR A 473 -24.79 20.18 -7.41
N ASN A 474 -25.11 18.90 -7.23
CA ASN A 474 -26.40 18.45 -6.71
C ASN A 474 -26.32 18.59 -5.17
N PRO A 475 -26.99 19.56 -4.53
CA PRO A 475 -26.85 19.75 -3.09
C PRO A 475 -27.28 18.47 -2.38
N ILE A 476 -26.35 17.88 -1.63
CA ILE A 476 -26.62 16.65 -0.88
C ILE A 476 -27.60 17.01 0.22
N LEU A 477 -28.77 16.37 0.21
CA LEU A 477 -29.69 16.44 1.33
C LEU A 477 -29.06 15.70 2.51
N GLU A 478 -28.78 16.42 3.60
CA GLU A 478 -28.17 15.87 4.82
C GLU A 478 -28.87 14.62 5.35
N THR A 479 -30.17 14.45 5.08
CA THR A 479 -30.95 13.26 5.42
C THR A 479 -30.40 11.97 4.81
N GLN A 480 -29.55 12.04 3.78
CA GLN A 480 -28.93 10.89 3.12
C GLN A 480 -27.43 10.75 3.42
N TRP A 481 -26.82 11.69 4.15
CA TRP A 481 -25.35 11.80 4.34
C TRP A 481 -24.70 10.49 4.83
N SER A 482 -25.26 9.89 5.86
CA SER A 482 -24.77 8.63 6.45
C SER A 482 -24.98 7.39 5.57
N SER A 483 -25.79 7.50 4.52
CA SER A 483 -26.13 6.39 3.62
C SER A 483 -25.41 6.45 2.26
N LEU A 484 -24.77 7.57 1.94
CA LEU A 484 -24.03 7.74 0.70
C LEU A 484 -22.76 6.87 0.71
N SER A 485 -22.47 6.25 -0.42
CA SER A 485 -21.18 5.64 -0.69
C SER A 485 -20.24 6.65 -1.35
N GLY A 486 -18.95 6.58 -1.02
CA GLY A 486 -17.90 7.35 -1.71
C GLY A 486 -17.02 6.48 -2.60
N SER A 487 -16.15 7.11 -3.40
CA SER A 487 -14.94 6.44 -3.89
C SER A 487 -13.96 6.24 -2.74
N ARG A 488 -12.94 5.40 -2.98
CA ARG A 488 -11.88 5.08 -2.00
C ARG A 488 -11.10 6.28 -1.48
N HIS A 489 -11.02 7.34 -2.27
CA HIS A 489 -10.51 8.63 -1.87
C HIS A 489 -11.48 9.69 -2.40
N HIS A 490 -11.96 10.57 -1.52
CA HIS A 490 -12.85 11.67 -1.87
C HIS A 490 -12.64 12.90 -0.99
N SER A 491 -13.22 14.03 -1.40
CA SER A 491 -13.26 15.25 -0.60
C SER A 491 -14.67 15.64 -0.17
N VAL A 492 -14.77 16.27 1.00
CA VAL A 492 -16.01 16.80 1.58
C VAL A 492 -15.78 18.29 1.85
N TRP A 493 -16.48 19.13 1.11
CA TRP A 493 -16.37 20.58 1.15
C TRP A 493 -17.51 21.16 2.00
N PHE A 494 -17.16 21.85 3.09
CA PHE A 494 -18.12 22.52 3.95
C PHE A 494 -18.17 24.02 3.64
N HIS A 495 -19.22 24.45 2.93
CA HIS A 495 -19.42 25.85 2.58
C HIS A 495 -20.19 26.55 3.70
N SER A 496 -19.47 27.34 4.51
CA SER A 496 -20.01 28.09 5.65
C SER A 496 -19.64 29.58 5.55
N ASP A 497 -20.62 30.45 5.79
CA ASP A 497 -20.41 31.90 5.92
C ASP A 497 -19.87 32.27 7.32
N ASN A 498 -19.98 31.37 8.30
CA ASN A 498 -19.57 31.58 9.68
C ASN A 498 -19.19 30.27 10.36
N LEU A 499 -17.89 29.96 10.35
CA LEU A 499 -17.36 28.74 10.95
C LEU A 499 -17.75 28.58 12.42
N THR A 500 -17.71 29.65 13.23
CA THR A 500 -18.10 29.59 14.65
C THR A 500 -19.52 29.04 14.83
N LYS A 501 -20.46 29.51 13.99
CA LYS A 501 -21.87 29.12 14.06
C LYS A 501 -22.08 27.66 13.63
N ASP A 502 -21.36 27.23 12.60
CA ASP A 502 -21.60 25.92 11.97
C ASP A 502 -20.66 24.81 12.47
N LEU A 503 -19.65 25.15 13.29
CA LEU A 503 -18.62 24.22 13.77
C LEU A 503 -19.21 22.94 14.37
N SER A 504 -20.20 23.05 15.26
CA SER A 504 -20.82 21.87 15.88
C SER A 504 -21.48 20.95 14.86
N ARG A 505 -22.04 21.51 13.77
CA ARG A 505 -22.66 20.74 12.69
C ARG A 505 -21.59 20.09 11.80
N ILE A 506 -20.52 20.80 11.49
CA ILE A 506 -19.38 20.27 10.73
C ILE A 506 -18.76 19.08 11.47
N LEU A 507 -18.47 19.23 12.77
CA LEU A 507 -17.92 18.15 13.60
C LEU A 507 -18.80 16.89 13.60
N LEU A 508 -20.12 17.07 13.66
CA LEU A 508 -21.07 15.96 13.58
C LEU A 508 -20.99 15.25 12.22
N LEU A 509 -21.04 16.00 11.12
CA LEU A 509 -21.02 15.46 9.76
C LEU A 509 -19.70 14.75 9.43
N ILE A 510 -18.57 15.28 9.89
CA ILE A 510 -17.25 14.62 9.81
C ILE A 510 -17.31 13.26 10.51
N LYS A 511 -17.79 13.23 11.76
CA LYS A 511 -17.87 11.99 12.55
C LYS A 511 -18.79 10.95 11.89
N GLU A 512 -19.94 11.37 11.37
CA GLU A 512 -20.85 10.50 10.64
C GLU A 512 -20.19 9.90 9.39
N ARG A 513 -19.41 10.70 8.64
CA ARG A 513 -18.73 10.23 7.44
C ARG A 513 -17.62 9.23 7.74
N ILE A 514 -16.77 9.52 8.73
CA ILE A 514 -15.72 8.59 9.19
C ILE A 514 -16.33 7.28 9.69
N THR A 515 -17.47 7.35 10.38
CA THR A 515 -18.17 6.14 10.85
C THR A 515 -18.73 5.33 9.70
N ALA A 516 -19.25 5.99 8.66
CA ALA A 516 -19.81 5.32 7.49
C ALA A 516 -18.73 4.61 6.67
N GLU A 517 -17.56 5.24 6.47
CA GLU A 517 -16.45 4.68 5.67
C GLU A 517 -15.10 4.79 6.40
N PRO A 518 -14.84 3.88 7.36
CA PRO A 518 -13.74 3.99 8.31
C PRO A 518 -12.35 3.73 7.73
N PHE A 519 -12.22 3.26 6.49
CA PHE A 519 -10.92 3.02 5.83
C PHE A 519 -10.74 3.86 4.55
N CYS A 520 -11.63 4.81 4.31
CA CYS A 520 -11.53 5.73 3.18
C CYS A 520 -10.51 6.83 3.47
N THR A 521 -9.80 7.29 2.44
CA THR A 521 -9.05 8.56 2.51
C THR A 521 -10.04 9.69 2.27
N ILE A 522 -10.13 10.65 3.20
CA ILE A 522 -11.12 11.73 3.15
C ILE A 522 -10.44 13.07 3.41
N ASP A 523 -10.60 13.99 2.46
CA ASP A 523 -10.21 15.39 2.62
C ASP A 523 -11.40 16.21 3.10
N PHE A 524 -11.35 16.72 4.33
CA PHE A 524 -12.33 17.63 4.88
C PHE A 524 -11.88 19.07 4.58
N VAL A 525 -12.54 19.68 3.60
CA VAL A 525 -12.15 20.97 3.03
C VAL A 525 -13.06 22.08 3.57
N LEU A 526 -12.43 23.14 4.08
CA LEU A 526 -13.08 24.33 4.63
C LEU A 526 -12.63 25.56 3.85
N PRO A 527 -13.43 26.03 2.87
CA PRO A 527 -13.25 27.36 2.31
C PRO A 527 -13.42 28.44 3.39
N LEU A 528 -12.42 29.30 3.56
CA LEU A 528 -12.39 30.34 4.57
C LEU A 528 -12.67 31.71 3.98
N ILE A 529 -13.51 32.48 4.69
CA ILE A 529 -13.80 33.90 4.39
C ILE A 529 -13.11 34.81 5.42
N CYS A 530 -12.92 34.32 6.65
CA CYS A 530 -12.24 35.00 7.75
C CYS A 530 -11.28 34.05 8.46
N VAL A 531 -10.36 34.62 9.26
CA VAL A 531 -9.38 33.84 10.03
C VAL A 531 -10.12 32.98 11.08
N PRO A 532 -9.94 31.65 11.08
CA PRO A 532 -10.53 30.77 12.07
C PRO A 532 -9.90 31.03 13.46
N LYS A 533 -10.69 30.87 14.51
CA LYS A 533 -10.19 30.97 15.89
C LYS A 533 -9.42 29.69 16.23
N SER A 534 -8.36 29.79 17.04
CA SER A 534 -7.56 28.63 17.46
C SER A 534 -8.40 27.49 18.04
N LYS A 535 -9.41 27.79 18.87
CA LYS A 535 -10.32 26.78 19.43
C LYS A 535 -11.15 26.02 18.40
N GLU A 536 -11.44 26.65 17.26
CA GLU A 536 -12.20 26.02 16.17
C GLU A 536 -11.30 24.99 15.46
N ILE A 537 -10.06 25.37 15.16
CA ILE A 537 -9.03 24.49 14.60
C ILE A 537 -8.75 23.33 15.56
N GLU A 538 -8.50 23.61 16.84
CA GLU A 538 -8.26 22.61 17.89
C GLU A 538 -9.39 21.57 17.95
N SER A 539 -10.65 22.01 17.82
CA SER A 539 -11.81 21.12 17.85
C SER A 539 -11.85 20.18 16.63
N LEU A 540 -11.54 20.70 15.44
CA LEU A 540 -11.50 19.92 14.19
C LEU A 540 -10.34 18.93 14.22
N VAL A 541 -9.13 19.38 14.56
CA VAL A 541 -7.94 18.53 14.67
C VAL A 541 -8.15 17.46 15.74
N SER A 542 -8.65 17.82 16.93
CA SER A 542 -8.92 16.85 18.00
C SER A 542 -9.90 15.77 17.56
N LEU A 543 -10.94 16.12 16.79
CA LEU A 543 -11.85 15.12 16.22
C LEU A 543 -11.09 14.14 15.32
N LEU A 544 -10.30 14.61 14.37
CA LEU A 544 -9.59 13.72 13.43
C LEU A 544 -8.53 12.84 14.13
N GLU A 545 -7.81 13.41 15.10
CA GLU A 545 -6.82 12.70 15.90
C GLU A 545 -7.42 11.56 16.73
N THR A 546 -8.60 11.79 17.32
CA THR A 546 -9.31 10.73 18.08
C THR A 546 -9.91 9.64 17.21
N GLN A 547 -9.91 9.80 15.88
CA GLN A 547 -10.43 8.84 14.91
C GLN A 547 -9.33 8.11 14.11
N ARG A 548 -8.07 8.12 14.55
CA ARG A 548 -6.99 7.33 13.93
C ARG A 548 -7.20 5.82 14.16
N ASN A 549 -7.82 5.15 13.20
CA ASN A 549 -8.26 3.75 13.33
C ASN A 549 -7.74 2.83 12.21
N SER A 550 -6.92 3.33 11.28
CA SER A 550 -6.38 2.54 10.17
C SER A 550 -4.85 2.55 10.07
N TYR A 551 -4.31 1.62 9.30
CA TYR A 551 -2.92 1.54 8.86
C TYR A 551 -2.46 2.92 8.36
N LEU A 552 -3.20 3.50 7.42
CA LEU A 552 -2.86 4.77 6.78
C LEU A 552 -2.81 5.92 7.80
N SER A 553 -3.77 5.98 8.73
CA SER A 553 -3.77 7.00 9.80
C SER A 553 -2.60 6.89 10.77
N ARG A 554 -1.92 5.73 10.81
CA ARG A 554 -0.79 5.44 11.69
C ARG A 554 0.55 5.48 10.98
N THR A 555 0.58 5.40 9.65
CA THR A 555 1.79 5.46 8.83
C THR A 555 2.59 6.72 9.13
N LEU A 556 1.98 7.91 9.19
CA LEU A 556 2.72 9.15 9.49
C LEU A 556 2.40 9.77 10.86
N ALA A 557 1.76 9.00 11.73
CA ALA A 557 1.39 9.47 13.06
C ALA A 557 2.57 9.97 13.90
N HIS A 558 3.78 9.44 13.65
CA HIS A 558 5.02 9.86 14.30
C HIS A 558 5.47 11.29 13.92
N ARG A 559 4.99 11.81 12.78
CA ARG A 559 5.18 13.19 12.33
C ARG A 559 4.06 14.13 12.81
N GLY A 560 3.03 13.58 13.45
CA GLY A 560 1.77 14.29 13.73
C GLY A 560 0.81 14.33 12.54
N GLU A 561 1.18 13.77 11.39
CA GLU A 561 0.37 13.78 10.16
C GLU A 561 -0.66 12.63 10.14
N ASN A 562 -1.78 12.87 9.47
CA ASN A 562 -2.83 11.87 9.23
C ASN A 562 -3.08 11.71 7.72
N LEU A 563 -2.55 10.63 7.14
CA LEU A 563 -2.73 10.35 5.71
C LEU A 563 -4.16 9.95 5.34
N GLN A 564 -4.97 9.51 6.30
CA GLN A 564 -6.31 9.02 6.04
C GLN A 564 -7.35 10.15 6.05
N HIS A 565 -7.38 10.94 7.13
CA HIS A 565 -8.37 12.02 7.29
C HIS A 565 -7.62 13.34 7.38
N ARG A 566 -7.76 14.18 6.35
CA ARG A 566 -6.98 15.40 6.21
C ARG A 566 -7.88 16.62 6.35
N LEU A 567 -7.44 17.56 7.17
CA LEU A 567 -8.08 18.86 7.31
C LEU A 567 -7.42 19.84 6.35
N VAL A 568 -8.22 20.46 5.48
CA VAL A 568 -7.71 21.37 4.45
C VAL A 568 -8.47 22.69 4.53
N PHE A 569 -7.74 23.78 4.68
CA PHE A 569 -8.27 25.14 4.56
C PHE A 569 -7.96 25.70 3.19
N VAL A 570 -8.91 26.37 2.57
CA VAL A 570 -8.74 27.01 1.25
C VAL A 570 -9.23 28.44 1.32
N PHE A 571 -8.53 29.41 0.72
CA PHE A 571 -9.01 30.79 0.68
C PHE A 571 -8.61 31.53 -0.61
N ASP A 572 -9.32 32.61 -0.95
CA ASP A 572 -9.00 33.45 -2.11
C ASP A 572 -7.68 34.21 -1.89
N GLY A 573 -6.73 34.09 -2.82
CA GLY A 573 -5.44 34.77 -2.75
C GLY A 573 -5.51 36.29 -2.66
N ASN A 574 -6.64 36.95 -2.91
CA ASN A 574 -6.77 38.38 -2.68
C ASN A 574 -7.03 38.76 -1.21
N ASN A 575 -7.28 37.78 -0.32
CA ASN A 575 -7.53 38.04 1.10
C ASN A 575 -6.22 38.18 1.90
N THR A 576 -5.77 39.41 2.11
CA THR A 576 -4.53 39.72 2.84
C THR A 576 -4.53 39.25 4.30
N GLU A 577 -5.69 39.23 4.96
CA GLU A 577 -5.77 38.78 6.36
C GLU A 577 -5.48 37.27 6.48
N LEU A 578 -6.09 36.47 5.60
CA LEU A 578 -5.87 35.02 5.54
C LEU A 578 -4.47 34.67 5.03
N LYS A 579 -3.89 35.46 4.11
CA LYS A 579 -2.48 35.35 3.74
C LYS A 579 -1.56 35.49 4.95
N ASN A 580 -1.74 36.56 5.73
CA ASN A 580 -0.93 36.80 6.92
C ASN A 580 -1.13 35.75 8.01
N TRP A 581 -2.32 35.14 8.08
CA TRP A 581 -2.59 34.02 8.97
C TRP A 581 -1.85 32.77 8.51
N ARG A 582 -1.94 32.41 7.22
CA ARG A 582 -1.22 31.26 6.65
C ARG A 582 0.27 31.33 6.95
N GLU A 583 0.91 32.48 6.76
CA GLU A 583 2.35 32.63 7.03
C GLU A 583 2.76 32.35 8.47
N LYS A 584 1.84 32.44 9.42
CA LYS A 584 2.11 32.13 10.83
C LYS A 584 1.91 30.65 11.16
N GLU A 585 1.28 29.91 10.26
CA GLU A 585 0.83 28.52 10.46
C GLU A 585 1.43 27.55 9.42
N LEU A 586 2.45 27.97 8.66
CA LEU A 586 3.09 27.14 7.62
C LEU A 586 3.66 25.83 8.17
N ASP A 587 4.12 25.83 9.41
CA ASP A 587 4.75 24.67 10.06
C ASP A 587 3.73 23.66 10.64
N SER A 588 2.45 23.77 10.31
CA SER A 588 1.42 22.85 10.83
C SER A 588 1.51 21.47 10.19
N THR A 589 1.68 20.44 11.02
CA THR A 589 1.60 19.03 10.59
C THR A 589 0.18 18.44 10.71
N SER A 590 -0.76 19.19 11.30
CA SER A 590 -2.12 18.72 11.61
C SER A 590 -3.15 19.08 10.55
N TYR A 591 -2.84 20.04 9.67
CA TYR A 591 -3.75 20.53 8.63
C TYR A 591 -2.98 21.25 7.52
N LEU A 592 -3.59 21.35 6.34
CA LEU A 592 -3.01 22.03 5.17
C LEU A 592 -3.76 23.33 4.88
N ILE A 593 -3.06 24.38 4.43
CA ILE A 593 -3.67 25.65 4.05
C ILE A 593 -3.28 26.00 2.61
N TYR A 594 -4.26 25.98 1.70
CA TYR A 594 -4.07 26.32 0.29
C TYR A 594 -4.56 27.73 -0.02
N GLU A 595 -3.70 28.50 -0.70
CA GLU A 595 -4.09 29.75 -1.35
C GLU A 595 -4.57 29.49 -2.76
N LYS A 596 -5.76 30.00 -3.08
CA LYS A 596 -6.37 29.85 -4.39
C LYS A 596 -5.88 30.94 -5.34
N ILE A 597 -5.27 30.53 -6.46
CA ILE A 597 -4.64 31.42 -7.44
C ILE A 597 -5.23 31.13 -8.83
N ARG A 598 -5.47 32.16 -9.65
CA ARG A 598 -5.87 31.98 -11.05
C ARG A 598 -4.66 31.68 -11.92
N THR A 599 -4.85 30.92 -13.00
CA THR A 599 -3.78 30.65 -13.99
C THR A 599 -3.04 31.91 -14.44
N THR A 600 -3.74 33.03 -14.63
CA THR A 600 -3.15 34.33 -15.02
C THR A 600 -2.16 34.94 -14.01
N SER A 601 -2.03 34.37 -12.82
CA SER A 601 -1.20 34.88 -11.73
C SER A 601 -0.03 33.96 -11.37
N ILE A 602 0.20 32.88 -12.12
CA ILE A 602 1.26 31.89 -11.84
C ILE A 602 2.64 32.54 -11.81
N GLN A 603 2.97 33.39 -12.79
CA GLN A 603 4.26 34.08 -12.85
C GLN A 603 4.53 35.09 -11.71
N SER A 604 3.53 35.34 -10.85
CA SER A 604 3.69 36.21 -9.67
C SER A 604 3.97 35.43 -8.39
N LEU A 605 4.01 34.10 -8.44
CA LEU A 605 4.37 33.27 -7.31
C LEU A 605 5.86 33.44 -6.98
N ASP A 606 6.17 33.40 -5.69
CA ASP A 606 7.53 33.49 -5.17
C ASP A 606 8.05 32.07 -4.91
N PRO A 607 9.02 31.57 -5.69
CA PRO A 607 9.54 30.21 -5.53
C PRO A 607 10.32 30.03 -4.22
N THR A 608 10.75 31.13 -3.58
CA THR A 608 11.49 31.06 -2.31
C THR A 608 10.57 30.91 -1.09
N ARG A 609 9.25 30.94 -1.31
CA ARG A 609 8.26 30.86 -0.25
C ARG A 609 7.63 29.47 -0.21
N GLU A 610 7.79 28.79 0.91
CA GLU A 610 7.12 27.53 1.20
C GLU A 610 5.63 27.81 1.46
N ALA A 611 4.78 27.53 0.47
CA ALA A 611 3.33 27.72 0.57
C ALA A 611 2.58 26.79 -0.38
N PHE A 612 1.40 26.34 0.05
CA PHE A 612 0.52 25.53 -0.79
C PHE A 612 -0.39 26.39 -1.66
N TYR A 613 -0.48 26.03 -2.95
CA TYR A 613 -1.25 26.76 -3.96
C TYR A 613 -2.25 25.84 -4.66
N LEU A 614 -3.51 26.28 -4.68
CA LEU A 614 -4.58 25.68 -5.49
C LEU A 614 -4.76 26.52 -6.75
N ILE A 615 -4.33 25.99 -7.89
CA ILE A 615 -4.42 26.67 -9.18
C ILE A 615 -5.81 26.47 -9.80
N GLU A 616 -6.45 27.59 -10.12
CA GLU A 616 -7.77 27.67 -10.76
C GLU A 616 -7.69 27.85 -12.26
N GLY A 617 -8.35 26.95 -12.97
CA GLY A 617 -8.49 26.98 -14.42
C GLY A 617 -8.40 25.59 -15.01
N GLU A 618 -8.81 25.46 -16.28
CA GLU A 618 -8.80 24.19 -17.01
C GLU A 618 -7.48 23.94 -17.74
N GLU A 619 -6.70 25.00 -18.00
CA GLU A 619 -5.45 24.93 -18.74
C GLU A 619 -4.40 25.87 -18.14
N VAL A 620 -3.14 25.42 -18.16
CA VAL A 620 -1.94 26.19 -17.84
C VAL A 620 -1.09 26.21 -19.10
N ASP A 621 -0.61 27.38 -19.51
CA ASP A 621 0.20 27.49 -20.72
C ASP A 621 1.60 26.88 -20.53
N GLY A 622 2.33 26.72 -21.64
CA GLY A 622 3.64 26.05 -21.63
C GLY A 622 4.66 26.72 -20.68
N PRO A 623 4.87 28.04 -20.77
CA PRO A 623 5.74 28.78 -19.85
C PRO A 623 5.33 28.67 -18.37
N ASP A 624 4.04 28.80 -18.05
CA ASP A 624 3.55 28.69 -16.68
C ASP A 624 3.73 27.27 -16.12
N PHE A 625 3.47 26.25 -16.93
CA PHE A 625 3.65 24.85 -16.50
C PHE A 625 5.14 24.53 -16.27
N ALA A 626 6.02 25.04 -17.13
CA ALA A 626 7.47 24.90 -16.95
C ALA A 626 7.95 25.62 -15.69
N PHE A 627 7.50 26.85 -15.45
CA PHE A 627 7.80 27.59 -14.23
C PHE A 627 7.38 26.82 -12.97
N LEU A 628 6.13 26.34 -12.91
CA LEU A 628 5.68 25.54 -11.76
C LEU A 628 6.55 24.31 -11.56
N LYS A 629 6.96 23.64 -12.64
CA LYS A 629 7.72 22.39 -12.59
C LYS A 629 9.18 22.59 -12.16
N GLU A 630 9.79 23.69 -12.59
CA GLU A 630 11.22 23.95 -12.43
C GLU A 630 11.53 24.77 -11.17
N GLU A 631 10.61 25.66 -10.77
CA GLU A 631 10.89 26.66 -9.73
C GLU A 631 10.08 26.47 -8.45
N MET A 632 8.94 25.77 -8.49
CA MET A 632 8.10 25.55 -7.30
C MET A 632 8.29 24.14 -6.74
N ASP A 633 8.08 23.97 -5.43
CA ASP A 633 7.95 22.64 -4.82
C ASP A 633 6.73 21.91 -5.43
N PRO A 634 6.93 20.78 -6.13
CA PRO A 634 5.84 20.05 -6.77
C PRO A 634 4.73 19.57 -5.84
N GLU A 635 5.07 19.27 -4.58
CA GLU A 635 4.09 18.80 -3.59
C GLU A 635 3.16 19.93 -3.13
N SER A 636 3.65 21.17 -3.21
CA SER A 636 2.91 22.38 -2.82
C SER A 636 1.83 22.82 -3.81
N ILE A 637 1.88 22.34 -5.05
CA ILE A 637 0.99 22.76 -6.15
C ILE A 637 -0.12 21.74 -6.35
N THR A 638 -1.38 22.17 -6.38
CA THR A 638 -2.54 21.34 -6.77
C THR A 638 -3.48 22.07 -7.71
N PHE A 639 -4.25 21.33 -8.50
CA PHE A 639 -5.13 21.88 -9.51
C PHE A 639 -6.61 21.58 -9.23
N SER A 640 -7.45 22.60 -9.42
CA SER A 640 -8.91 22.44 -9.41
C SER A 640 -9.42 21.63 -10.63
N SER A 641 -8.72 21.71 -11.76
CA SER A 641 -8.99 20.89 -12.94
C SER A 641 -8.37 19.50 -12.81
N ARG A 642 -9.19 18.48 -13.05
CA ARG A 642 -8.75 17.08 -13.01
C ARG A 642 -7.69 16.75 -14.04
N LYS A 643 -7.85 17.27 -15.25
CA LYS A 643 -6.93 17.00 -16.36
C LYS A 643 -5.53 17.51 -16.02
N LEU A 644 -5.45 18.70 -15.43
CA LEU A 644 -4.18 19.27 -14.97
C LEU A 644 -3.62 18.51 -13.78
N GLU A 645 -4.46 18.17 -12.80
CA GLU A 645 -4.03 17.41 -11.62
C GLU A 645 -3.50 16.02 -11.98
N GLU A 646 -4.18 15.30 -12.86
CA GLU A 646 -3.75 14.00 -13.37
C GLU A 646 -2.43 14.15 -14.13
N ARG A 647 -2.33 15.16 -15.02
CA ARG A 647 -1.09 15.44 -15.75
C ARG A 647 0.07 15.75 -14.81
N TRP A 648 -0.14 16.58 -13.78
CA TRP A 648 0.87 16.93 -12.79
C TRP A 648 1.32 15.72 -11.99
N SER A 649 0.35 14.91 -11.55
CA SER A 649 0.60 13.67 -10.82
C SER A 649 1.48 12.71 -11.63
N MET A 650 1.23 12.58 -12.93
CA MET A 650 1.98 11.67 -13.80
C MET A 650 3.32 12.23 -14.26
N GLU A 651 3.37 13.49 -14.73
CA GLU A 651 4.56 14.09 -15.38
C GLU A 651 5.57 14.73 -14.40
N VAL A 652 5.15 15.01 -13.17
CA VAL A 652 5.97 15.75 -12.18
C VAL A 652 6.12 14.96 -10.89
N LEU A 653 5.02 14.47 -10.31
CA LEU A 653 5.09 13.73 -9.02
C LEU A 653 5.45 12.25 -9.18
N GLY A 654 5.41 11.71 -10.40
CA GLY A 654 5.72 10.29 -10.64
C GLY A 654 4.71 9.33 -10.01
N TYR A 655 3.48 9.78 -9.78
CA TYR A 655 2.40 8.98 -9.18
C TYR A 655 1.84 7.89 -10.10
N GLY A 656 2.33 7.78 -11.33
CA GLY A 656 1.93 6.75 -12.29
C GLY A 656 2.66 5.41 -12.14
N GLU A 657 1.99 4.34 -12.56
CA GLU A 657 2.66 3.13 -13.03
C GLU A 657 3.01 3.33 -14.52
N LEU A 658 4.14 2.77 -15.00
CA LEU A 658 4.71 3.02 -16.35
C LEU A 658 3.77 2.77 -17.53
#